data_AF-A0A955L2S5-F1
#
_entry.id   AF-A0A955L2S5-F1
#
_cell.length_a   1.000
_cell.length_b   1.000
_cell.length_c   1.000
_cell.angle_alpha   90.00
_cell.angle_beta   90.00
_cell.angle_gamma   90.00
#
_symmetry.space_group_name_H-M   'P 1'
#
loop_
_entity.id
_entity.type
_entity.pdbx_description
1 polymer ?
#
loop_
_entity_poly.entity_id
_entity_poly.type
_entity_poly.pdbx_seq_one_letter_code
_entity_poly.pdbx_strand_id
1 'polypeptide(L)'
;MKTIAIVHTVKLDRKGKPRQNYLHRLNAAIELTKHHKIDEIILFGGKTRKKFPSEAKVGQNYLKGKVKVPTTLETVSKATIDSVLNIKKLIKIDKVNKIYVITSDYSLERFKFLYSELYPEAKGKLEFISTKDESGLRFKYAQKFYLAYSKLVPEGGIIAKILQAIFRNGDLDEVKIEKLAKSKSKKSSSRKRDRFLLPFRKGNRRKTFIISSVTLLLFILIFGSFSFFYIKSFDKDLPPPDRLSTRNSKLSTTIYDRNGKELYKFFKDENRELVKLDDLPEYTKLSFLAAEDAEFYNHKGLDYPGIARCFVLTVTNKLSAGHLGNFCGASTITQQLIRNTLMYDVFGNDAYERSSLFPSIRRKLMEMTLALKVDQTYSKDEILQMYLNEVYLGGQTYGIQAASKEYFNKDAKDLSLSESAFLAGILQGPTIYNPVSGTNPELGINRQQYVLGQIEKHFQNDNELTFENIENAKEEELKFVFDPGEIYAPHFVFYVQDYLNKKFAEEGKDENYFQSGLKITTSLDLDLQDKIQAEVTKSITDYKEKYNVNNAAVVAIDPNTFEIIAMLGSANYNEESLEGAGKVNSALSYRQPASTVKPYTYLTAVRQGYGMNFPAPDIEALGKVYGTVNADFLYEGPMTARKALVRSRNIPALYTFELVGQDNFLDTTTKLGIESFNERKHLGELLTL
;
A
#
# COMPACT_ATOMS: atom_id res chain seq x y z
N MET A 1 9.83 -47.33 9.20
CA MET A 1 8.71 -46.35 9.21
C MET A 1 8.89 -45.46 10.44
N LYS A 2 8.66 -44.15 10.32
CA LYS A 2 8.89 -43.18 11.40
C LYS A 2 7.70 -43.09 12.37
N THR A 3 7.93 -42.71 13.62
CA THR A 3 6.89 -42.29 14.57
C THR A 3 6.96 -40.78 14.76
N ILE A 4 5.85 -40.08 14.59
CA ILE A 4 5.83 -38.61 14.56
C ILE A 4 4.92 -38.08 15.67
N ALA A 5 5.31 -36.99 16.33
CA ALA A 5 4.44 -36.23 17.23
C ALA A 5 4.12 -34.86 16.62
N ILE A 6 2.83 -34.56 16.46
CA ILE A 6 2.32 -33.30 15.93
C ILE A 6 1.73 -32.48 17.07
N VAL A 7 2.26 -31.29 17.31
CA VAL A 7 1.77 -30.38 18.36
C VAL A 7 0.98 -29.25 17.71
N HIS A 8 -0.35 -29.32 17.80
CA HIS A 8 -1.22 -28.23 17.35
C HIS A 8 -1.21 -27.11 18.39
N THR A 9 -1.25 -25.85 17.93
CA THR A 9 -1.46 -24.58 18.66
C THR A 9 -0.25 -23.84 19.26
N VAL A 10 0.96 -24.04 18.74
CA VAL A 10 2.11 -23.25 19.21
C VAL A 10 2.07 -21.83 18.63
N LYS A 11 1.62 -20.82 19.39
CA LYS A 11 1.90 -19.41 19.04
C LYS A 11 3.33 -19.08 19.43
N LEU A 12 4.14 -18.73 18.43
CA LEU A 12 5.47 -18.19 18.64
C LEU A 12 5.38 -16.67 18.90
N ASP A 13 6.22 -16.17 19.80
CA ASP A 13 6.39 -14.72 20.00
C ASP A 13 7.23 -14.09 18.87
N ARG A 14 7.46 -12.77 18.95
CA ARG A 14 8.27 -12.03 17.94
C ARG A 14 9.73 -12.51 17.88
N LYS A 15 10.20 -13.27 18.87
CA LYS A 15 11.56 -13.82 18.97
C LYS A 15 11.61 -15.32 18.61
N GLY A 16 10.51 -15.88 18.10
CA GLY A 16 10.43 -17.29 17.72
C GLY A 16 10.36 -18.26 18.91
N LYS A 17 10.02 -17.79 20.12
CA LYS A 17 9.84 -18.66 21.31
C LYS A 17 8.38 -19.06 21.48
N PRO A 18 8.06 -20.30 21.92
CA PRO A 18 6.71 -20.67 22.30
C PRO A 18 6.16 -19.75 23.40
N ARG A 19 4.95 -19.22 23.21
CA ARG A 19 4.28 -18.46 24.28
C ARG A 19 4.03 -19.36 25.49
N GLN A 20 4.18 -18.79 26.68
CA GLN A 20 4.11 -19.50 27.96
C GLN A 20 2.84 -20.33 28.15
N ASN A 21 1.69 -19.82 27.69
CA ASN A 21 0.39 -20.51 27.78
C ASN A 21 0.29 -21.80 26.94
N TYR A 22 1.27 -22.11 26.08
CA TYR A 22 1.27 -23.29 25.20
C TYR A 22 2.47 -24.22 25.43
N LEU A 23 3.34 -23.91 26.40
CA LEU A 23 4.53 -24.73 26.72
C LEU A 23 4.15 -26.14 27.20
N HIS A 24 3.01 -26.29 27.86
CA HIS A 24 2.55 -27.57 28.41
C HIS A 24 2.35 -28.65 27.32
N ARG A 25 1.88 -28.27 26.13
CA ARG A 25 1.72 -29.17 24.96
C ARG A 25 3.05 -29.64 24.40
N LEU A 26 4.02 -28.73 24.31
CA LEU A 26 5.37 -29.05 23.87
C LEU A 26 6.07 -29.96 24.88
N ASN A 27 5.89 -29.72 26.18
CA ASN A 27 6.43 -30.57 27.23
C ASN A 27 5.82 -31.99 27.20
N ALA A 28 4.52 -32.12 26.94
CA ALA A 28 3.89 -33.43 26.75
C ALA A 28 4.48 -34.19 25.53
N ALA A 29 4.75 -33.50 24.42
CA ALA A 29 5.42 -34.09 23.26
C ALA A 29 6.83 -34.59 23.58
N ILE A 30 7.57 -33.80 24.35
CA ILE A 30 8.92 -34.15 24.82
C ILE A 30 8.87 -35.34 25.77
N GLU A 31 7.90 -35.39 26.68
CA GLU A 31 7.74 -36.50 27.62
C GLU A 31 7.41 -37.82 26.90
N LEU A 32 6.59 -37.78 25.85
CA LEU A 32 6.34 -38.95 25.01
C LEU A 32 7.60 -39.51 24.37
N THR A 33 8.62 -38.68 24.09
CA THR A 33 9.89 -39.18 23.55
C THR A 33 10.67 -40.06 24.53
N LYS A 34 10.36 -39.99 25.83
CA LYS A 34 10.97 -40.85 26.86
C LYS A 34 10.34 -42.23 26.92
N HIS A 35 9.05 -42.33 26.60
CA HIS A 35 8.26 -43.57 26.68
C HIS A 35 8.00 -44.21 25.31
N HIS A 36 8.12 -43.43 24.24
CA HIS A 36 7.92 -43.84 22.85
C HIS A 36 9.07 -43.33 21.99
N LYS A 37 9.54 -44.16 21.05
CA LYS A 37 10.60 -43.79 20.11
C LYS A 37 10.05 -42.85 19.03
N ILE A 38 9.92 -41.57 19.36
CA ILE A 38 9.48 -40.50 18.44
C ILE A 38 10.66 -40.07 17.57
N ASP A 39 10.54 -40.24 16.26
CA ASP A 39 11.58 -39.91 15.28
C ASP A 39 11.51 -38.45 14.80
N GLU A 40 10.38 -37.78 14.98
CA GLU A 40 10.18 -36.38 14.57
C GLU A 40 9.09 -35.69 15.39
N ILE A 41 9.34 -34.46 15.83
CA ILE A 41 8.32 -33.58 16.44
C ILE A 41 8.04 -32.43 15.47
N ILE A 42 6.77 -32.27 15.11
CA ILE A 42 6.29 -31.25 14.18
C ILE A 42 5.41 -30.27 14.95
N LEU A 43 5.77 -28.98 14.91
CA LEU A 43 5.02 -27.92 15.58
C LEU A 43 4.15 -27.17 14.57
N PHE A 44 2.84 -27.09 14.82
CA PHE A 44 1.87 -26.40 13.96
C PHE A 44 1.12 -25.31 14.72
N GLY A 45 1.15 -24.06 14.25
CA GLY A 45 0.64 -22.90 14.97
C GLY A 45 0.01 -21.81 14.10
N GLY A 46 -1.05 -21.15 14.61
CA GLY A 46 -1.80 -20.10 13.91
C GLY A 46 -1.40 -18.66 14.30
N LYS A 47 -1.22 -17.81 13.28
CA LYS A 47 -0.88 -16.36 13.30
C LYS A 47 0.42 -15.99 14.04
N THR A 48 1.51 -15.82 13.28
CA THR A 48 2.61 -14.88 13.56
C THR A 48 2.45 -13.65 12.66
N ARG A 49 2.76 -12.44 13.16
CA ARG A 49 2.50 -11.16 12.46
C ARG A 49 3.46 -10.84 11.29
N LYS A 50 4.37 -11.73 10.89
CA LYS A 50 5.28 -11.56 9.72
C LYS A 50 5.67 -12.93 9.15
N LYS A 51 5.95 -12.99 7.83
CA LYS A 51 6.68 -14.10 7.18
C LYS A 51 8.01 -14.30 7.91
N PHE A 52 8.24 -15.48 8.46
CA PHE A 52 9.57 -15.86 8.95
C PHE A 52 10.41 -16.35 7.77
N PRO A 53 11.74 -16.15 7.77
CA PRO A 53 12.64 -16.82 6.82
C PRO A 53 12.48 -18.33 6.96
N SER A 54 12.68 -19.08 5.87
CA SER A 54 12.69 -20.55 5.81
C SER A 54 13.63 -21.24 6.81
N GLU A 55 14.48 -20.48 7.50
CA GLU A 55 15.52 -20.95 8.42
C GLU A 55 15.32 -20.52 9.89
N ALA A 56 14.12 -20.08 10.28
CA ALA A 56 13.85 -19.70 11.66
C ALA A 56 13.93 -20.92 12.62
N LYS A 57 15.11 -21.11 13.23
CA LYS A 57 15.37 -22.09 14.30
C LYS A 57 14.56 -21.73 15.56
N VAL A 58 13.31 -22.17 15.65
CA VAL A 58 12.60 -22.24 16.94
C VAL A 58 13.40 -23.15 17.85
N GLY A 59 14.09 -22.55 18.82
CA GLY A 59 14.57 -23.26 19.98
C GLY A 59 15.46 -24.47 19.71
N GLN A 60 16.42 -24.41 18.77
CA GLN A 60 17.56 -25.33 18.86
C GLN A 60 18.16 -25.23 20.27
N ASN A 61 18.20 -24.04 20.89
CA ASN A 61 18.64 -23.85 22.28
C ASN A 61 17.62 -24.26 23.37
N TYR A 62 16.31 -24.38 23.06
CA TYR A 62 15.31 -24.87 24.02
C TYR A 62 15.22 -26.40 24.01
N LEU A 63 15.43 -27.00 22.84
CA LEU A 63 15.40 -28.45 22.61
C LEU A 63 16.77 -29.10 22.80
N LYS A 64 17.89 -28.37 22.60
CA LYS A 64 19.25 -28.82 22.95
C LYS A 64 19.32 -29.08 24.45
N GLY A 65 19.57 -30.34 24.80
CA GLY A 65 19.70 -30.81 26.18
C GLY A 65 18.51 -31.62 26.70
N LYS A 66 17.37 -31.66 25.99
CA LYS A 66 16.20 -32.46 26.43
C LYS A 66 15.81 -33.60 25.49
N VAL A 67 16.08 -33.53 24.18
CA VAL A 67 15.76 -34.61 23.21
C VAL A 67 16.70 -34.56 21.99
N LYS A 68 17.23 -35.71 21.51
CA LYS A 68 17.96 -35.83 20.22
C LYS A 68 17.00 -36.29 19.11
N VAL A 69 16.21 -35.37 18.55
CA VAL A 69 15.26 -35.68 17.46
C VAL A 69 15.20 -34.50 16.45
N PRO A 70 15.20 -34.74 15.12
CA PRO A 70 15.04 -33.69 14.13
C PRO A 70 13.68 -32.98 14.30
N THR A 71 13.70 -31.64 14.34
CA THR A 71 12.49 -30.81 14.53
C THR A 71 12.25 -29.99 13.27
N THR A 72 11.06 -30.14 12.69
CA THR A 72 10.64 -29.39 11.49
C THR A 72 9.64 -28.31 11.91
N LEU A 73 9.84 -27.08 11.42
CA LEU A 73 9.09 -25.88 11.83
C LEU A 73 8.42 -25.22 10.63
N GLU A 74 7.10 -25.06 10.70
CA GLU A 74 6.35 -24.34 9.67
C GLU A 74 5.44 -23.26 10.27
N THR A 75 5.40 -22.09 9.62
CA THR A 75 4.54 -20.95 10.01
C THR A 75 3.55 -20.65 8.90
N VAL A 76 2.26 -20.97 9.09
CA VAL A 76 1.22 -20.59 8.13
C VAL A 76 -0.10 -20.27 8.85
N SER A 77 -0.76 -19.22 8.37
CA SER A 77 -2.10 -18.80 8.78
C SER A 77 -3.10 -19.15 7.68
N LYS A 78 -4.01 -20.10 7.92
CA LYS A 78 -5.32 -20.28 7.28
C LYS A 78 -6.04 -21.45 8.01
N ALA A 79 -7.32 -21.70 7.74
CA ALA A 79 -8.26 -22.39 8.64
C ALA A 79 -7.77 -23.74 9.24
N THR A 80 -8.38 -24.22 10.33
CA THR A 80 -8.05 -25.52 10.97
C THR A 80 -8.10 -26.70 9.98
N ILE A 81 -8.95 -26.62 8.95
CA ILE A 81 -9.04 -27.58 7.84
C ILE A 81 -7.77 -27.51 6.97
N ASP A 82 -7.37 -26.32 6.53
CA ASP A 82 -6.14 -26.10 5.75
C ASP A 82 -4.89 -26.58 6.50
N SER A 83 -4.88 -26.45 7.82
CA SER A 83 -3.79 -26.94 8.68
C SER A 83 -3.65 -28.46 8.60
N VAL A 84 -4.76 -29.20 8.64
CA VAL A 84 -4.76 -30.67 8.54
C VAL A 84 -4.40 -31.11 7.11
N LEU A 85 -4.90 -30.42 6.09
CA LEU A 85 -4.57 -30.69 4.68
C LEU A 85 -3.08 -30.45 4.36
N ASN A 86 -2.47 -29.42 4.94
CA ASN A 86 -1.04 -29.16 4.75
C ASN A 86 -0.15 -30.19 5.45
N ILE A 87 -0.53 -30.61 6.66
CA ILE A 87 0.14 -31.74 7.34
C ILE A 87 0.10 -32.99 6.47
N LYS A 88 -1.03 -33.26 5.82
CA LYS A 88 -1.18 -34.37 4.86
C LYS A 88 -0.21 -34.28 3.67
N LYS A 89 0.15 -33.07 3.21
CA LYS A 89 1.16 -32.88 2.14
C LYS A 89 2.59 -33.17 2.62
N LEU A 90 2.89 -32.88 3.89
CA LEU A 90 4.24 -32.99 4.45
C LEU A 90 4.56 -34.41 4.93
N ILE A 91 3.54 -35.11 5.44
CA ILE A 91 3.70 -36.44 5.99
C ILE A 91 3.26 -37.48 4.95
N LYS A 92 4.22 -38.29 4.49
CA LYS A 92 3.95 -39.48 3.67
C LYS A 92 3.56 -40.65 4.59
N ILE A 93 2.25 -40.91 4.79
CA ILE A 93 1.75 -41.92 5.77
C ILE A 93 2.29 -43.32 5.52
N ASP A 94 2.46 -43.71 4.26
CA ASP A 94 3.07 -44.97 3.85
C ASP A 94 4.45 -45.18 4.52
N LYS A 95 5.13 -44.08 4.89
CA LYS A 95 6.44 -44.10 5.56
C LYS A 95 6.37 -43.92 7.08
N VAL A 96 5.18 -43.81 7.67
CA VAL A 96 4.97 -43.54 9.10
C VAL A 96 4.26 -44.72 9.76
N ASN A 97 4.75 -45.15 10.92
CA ASN A 97 4.16 -46.25 11.69
C ASN A 97 3.04 -45.74 12.61
N LYS A 98 3.29 -44.64 13.32
CA LYS A 98 2.38 -44.07 14.31
C LYS A 98 2.52 -42.55 14.41
N ILE A 99 1.42 -41.85 14.63
CA ILE A 99 1.33 -40.39 14.70
C ILE A 99 0.62 -40.01 16.00
N TYR A 100 1.32 -39.32 16.90
CA TYR A 100 0.72 -38.74 18.09
C TYR A 100 0.30 -37.30 17.81
N VAL A 101 -0.98 -36.96 18.01
CA VAL A 101 -1.50 -35.61 17.82
C VAL A 101 -1.80 -34.99 19.17
N ILE A 102 -1.06 -33.95 19.53
CA ILE A 102 -1.11 -33.31 20.84
C ILE A 102 -1.82 -31.97 20.71
N THR A 103 -2.88 -31.79 21.50
CA THR A 103 -3.73 -30.59 21.44
C THR A 103 -4.34 -30.25 22.80
N SER A 104 -5.04 -29.11 22.89
CA SER A 104 -5.87 -28.79 24.06
C SER A 104 -7.03 -29.75 24.18
N ASP A 105 -7.46 -30.04 25.41
CA ASP A 105 -8.79 -30.65 25.69
C ASP A 105 -9.92 -30.00 24.89
N TYR A 106 -9.90 -28.68 24.76
CA TYR A 106 -10.93 -27.92 24.05
C TYR A 106 -11.02 -28.22 22.54
N SER A 107 -9.91 -28.61 21.92
CA SER A 107 -9.80 -28.80 20.47
C SER A 107 -9.70 -30.27 20.05
N LEU A 108 -9.64 -31.18 21.03
CA LEU A 108 -9.39 -32.61 20.82
C LEU A 108 -10.40 -33.23 19.85
N GLU A 109 -11.69 -33.09 20.16
CA GLU A 109 -12.77 -33.70 19.35
C GLU A 109 -12.84 -33.11 17.94
N ARG A 110 -12.53 -31.82 17.80
CA ARG A 110 -12.45 -31.16 16.49
C ARG A 110 -11.34 -31.74 15.62
N PHE A 111 -10.15 -31.97 16.20
CA PHE A 111 -9.04 -32.56 15.44
C PHE A 111 -9.24 -34.04 15.18
N LYS A 112 -9.78 -34.82 16.15
CA LYS A 112 -10.16 -36.21 15.93
C LYS A 112 -11.06 -36.36 14.70
N PHE A 113 -12.12 -35.55 14.64
CA PHE A 113 -13.03 -35.51 13.48
C PHE A 113 -12.31 -35.09 12.19
N LEU A 114 -11.56 -33.99 12.18
CA LEU A 114 -10.91 -33.52 10.95
C LEU A 114 -9.87 -34.50 10.41
N TYR A 115 -9.08 -35.14 11.27
CA TYR A 115 -8.14 -36.16 10.85
C TYR A 115 -8.84 -37.46 10.41
N SER A 116 -9.96 -37.85 11.03
CA SER A 116 -10.71 -39.03 10.57
C SER A 116 -11.36 -38.81 9.21
N GLU A 117 -11.86 -37.61 8.94
CA GLU A 117 -12.55 -37.27 7.69
C GLU A 117 -11.58 -36.92 6.55
N LEU A 118 -10.54 -36.12 6.81
CA LEU A 118 -9.62 -35.63 5.78
C LEU A 118 -8.40 -36.54 5.59
N TYR A 119 -8.14 -37.42 6.56
CA TYR A 119 -7.01 -38.34 6.57
C TYR A 119 -7.38 -39.78 6.98
N PRO A 120 -8.36 -40.40 6.31
CA PRO A 120 -8.85 -41.73 6.65
C PRO A 120 -7.75 -42.80 6.62
N GLU A 121 -6.78 -42.65 5.72
CA GLU A 121 -5.61 -43.54 5.60
C GLU A 121 -4.67 -43.52 6.83
N ALA A 122 -4.77 -42.49 7.70
CA ALA A 122 -4.02 -42.40 8.96
C ALA A 122 -4.81 -42.90 10.18
N LYS A 123 -6.10 -43.27 10.04
CA LYS A 123 -7.01 -43.57 11.16
C LYS A 123 -6.49 -44.68 12.09
N GLY A 124 -5.79 -45.69 11.56
CA GLY A 124 -5.16 -46.76 12.35
C GLY A 124 -3.78 -46.42 12.93
N LYS A 125 -3.22 -45.27 12.56
CA LYS A 125 -1.88 -44.81 12.98
C LYS A 125 -1.94 -43.61 13.92
N LEU A 126 -3.10 -42.97 14.07
CA LEU A 126 -3.28 -41.75 14.87
C LEU A 126 -3.63 -42.07 16.33
N GLU A 127 -2.92 -41.42 17.24
CA GLU A 127 -3.24 -41.40 18.66
C GLU A 127 -3.33 -39.95 19.14
N PHE A 128 -4.42 -39.59 19.81
CA PHE A 128 -4.65 -38.20 20.24
C PHE A 128 -4.37 -38.04 21.72
N ILE A 129 -3.53 -37.05 22.05
CA ILE A 129 -3.13 -36.75 23.41
C ILE A 129 -3.64 -35.36 23.77
N SER A 130 -4.40 -35.34 24.85
CA SER A 130 -5.06 -34.15 25.33
C SER A 130 -4.28 -33.55 26.50
N THR A 131 -4.11 -32.24 26.49
CA THR A 131 -3.48 -31.50 27.58
C THR A 131 -4.46 -30.52 28.20
N LYS A 132 -4.53 -30.50 29.54
CA LYS A 132 -5.35 -29.55 30.30
C LYS A 132 -4.80 -28.15 30.08
N ASP A 133 -5.63 -27.28 29.52
CA ASP A 133 -5.36 -25.85 29.38
C ASP A 133 -5.88 -25.15 30.65
N GLU A 134 -4.99 -24.58 31.49
CA GLU A 134 -5.40 -23.81 32.68
C GLU A 134 -5.93 -22.41 32.33
N SER A 135 -5.91 -22.02 31.05
CA SER A 135 -6.58 -20.80 30.60
C SER A 135 -8.07 -21.06 30.34
N GLY A 136 -8.86 -20.91 31.41
CA GLY A 136 -10.32 -21.07 31.40
C GLY A 136 -11.00 -20.15 30.38
N LEU A 137 -11.65 -20.75 29.37
CA LEU A 137 -12.79 -20.17 28.66
C LEU A 137 -13.47 -21.25 27.79
N ARG A 138 -14.08 -22.25 28.44
CA ARG A 138 -15.03 -23.12 27.74
C ARG A 138 -16.32 -22.32 27.49
N PHE A 139 -16.85 -22.45 26.26
CA PHE A 139 -18.28 -22.29 25.93
C PHE A 139 -18.85 -21.00 25.29
N LYS A 140 -18.06 -19.98 24.89
CA LYS A 140 -18.65 -18.81 24.17
C LYS A 140 -18.61 -18.81 22.64
N TYR A 141 -17.88 -19.74 22.00
CA TYR A 141 -17.73 -19.77 20.53
C TYR A 141 -18.12 -21.09 19.83
N ALA A 142 -18.25 -22.20 20.56
CA ALA A 142 -18.77 -23.45 20.00
C ALA A 142 -20.25 -23.34 19.55
N GLN A 143 -21.01 -22.45 20.20
CA GLN A 143 -22.44 -22.23 19.95
C GLN A 143 -22.73 -21.52 18.61
N LYS A 144 -21.81 -20.72 18.07
CA LYS A 144 -22.01 -20.03 16.77
C LYS A 144 -21.63 -20.88 15.56
N PHE A 145 -20.69 -21.83 15.72
CA PHE A 145 -20.24 -22.69 14.62
C PHE A 145 -21.18 -23.89 14.40
N TYR A 146 -21.78 -24.43 15.47
CA TYR A 146 -22.80 -25.50 15.34
C TYR A 146 -24.10 -25.00 14.69
N LEU A 147 -24.49 -23.73 14.94
CA LEU A 147 -25.69 -23.11 14.36
C LEU A 147 -25.58 -22.87 12.84
N ALA A 148 -24.35 -22.79 12.32
CA ALA A 148 -24.09 -22.68 10.88
C ALA A 148 -24.08 -24.06 10.19
N TYR A 149 -23.65 -25.11 10.89
CA TYR A 149 -23.57 -26.47 10.36
C TYR A 149 -24.93 -27.19 10.32
N SER A 150 -25.85 -26.87 11.24
CA SER A 150 -27.22 -27.45 11.27
C SER A 150 -28.16 -26.96 10.15
N LYS A 151 -27.70 -26.05 9.28
CA LYS A 151 -28.50 -25.55 8.14
C LYS A 151 -28.18 -26.24 6.82
N LEU A 152 -27.17 -27.11 6.77
CA LEU A 152 -26.57 -27.56 5.50
C LEU A 152 -26.63 -29.06 5.19
N VAL A 153 -27.22 -29.94 6.03
CA VAL A 153 -27.47 -31.34 5.62
C VAL A 153 -28.85 -31.82 6.12
N PRO A 154 -29.78 -32.15 5.21
CA PRO A 154 -31.06 -32.78 5.52
C PRO A 154 -30.90 -34.30 5.72
N GLU A 155 -31.79 -34.86 6.55
CA GLU A 155 -31.99 -36.30 6.82
C GLU A 155 -31.12 -36.98 7.91
N GLY A 156 -31.61 -36.85 9.14
CA GLY A 156 -32.15 -37.97 9.94
C GLY A 156 -31.25 -39.15 10.32
N GLY A 157 -31.05 -39.36 11.63
CA GLY A 157 -30.64 -40.68 12.12
C GLY A 157 -30.33 -40.77 13.61
N ILE A 158 -30.67 -41.92 14.21
CA ILE A 158 -30.46 -42.38 15.60
C ILE A 158 -29.07 -42.01 16.18
N ILE A 159 -28.08 -41.82 15.32
CA ILE A 159 -26.71 -41.37 15.62
C ILE A 159 -26.69 -40.04 16.38
N ALA A 160 -27.59 -39.09 16.07
CA ALA A 160 -27.67 -37.80 16.79
C ALA A 160 -28.14 -37.96 18.26
N LYS A 161 -28.92 -39.00 18.56
CA LYS A 161 -29.38 -39.31 19.93
C LYS A 161 -28.33 -40.10 20.72
N ILE A 162 -27.60 -40.99 20.07
CA ILE A 162 -26.48 -41.73 20.68
C ILE A 162 -25.34 -40.76 21.04
N LEU A 163 -25.04 -39.80 20.17
CA LEU A 163 -24.03 -38.77 20.43
C LEU A 163 -24.45 -37.78 21.52
N GLN A 164 -25.74 -37.47 21.67
CA GLN A 164 -26.23 -36.67 22.80
C GLN A 164 -26.16 -37.40 24.15
N ALA A 165 -26.26 -38.73 24.17
CA ALA A 165 -26.14 -39.52 25.40
C ALA A 165 -24.67 -39.64 25.85
N ILE A 166 -23.76 -39.91 24.92
CA ILE A 166 -22.32 -40.07 25.17
C ILE A 166 -21.68 -38.76 25.69
N PHE A 167 -22.16 -37.59 25.22
CA PHE A 167 -21.56 -36.29 25.59
C PHE A 167 -22.14 -35.64 26.84
N ARG A 168 -23.27 -36.12 27.38
CA ARG A 168 -23.92 -35.46 28.54
C ARG A 168 -23.55 -36.05 29.88
N ASN A 169 -23.40 -37.36 29.99
CA ASN A 169 -23.02 -38.04 31.23
C ASN A 169 -21.98 -39.11 30.87
N GLY A 170 -20.72 -38.89 31.25
CA GLY A 170 -19.59 -39.74 30.90
C GLY A 170 -19.55 -41.10 31.62
N ASP A 171 -20.69 -41.75 31.86
CA ASP A 171 -20.79 -43.15 32.27
C ASP A 171 -22.24 -43.63 32.06
N LEU A 172 -22.41 -44.81 31.46
CA LEU A 172 -23.70 -45.49 31.31
C LEU A 172 -23.59 -46.92 31.83
N ASP A 173 -24.35 -47.23 32.89
CA ASP A 173 -24.77 -48.59 33.23
C ASP A 173 -26.14 -48.89 32.57
N GLU A 174 -26.25 -50.06 31.93
CA GLU A 174 -27.26 -50.46 30.94
C GLU A 174 -28.72 -50.61 31.43
N VAL A 175 -29.01 -50.48 32.72
CA VAL A 175 -30.29 -50.98 33.27
C VAL A 175 -31.47 -49.97 33.20
N LYS A 176 -31.28 -48.74 32.72
CA LYS A 176 -32.35 -47.71 32.70
C LYS A 176 -33.00 -47.41 31.36
N ILE A 177 -32.61 -48.09 30.28
CA ILE A 177 -33.10 -47.80 28.91
C ILE A 177 -34.54 -48.31 28.68
N GLU A 178 -35.01 -49.35 29.37
CA GLU A 178 -36.36 -49.91 29.14
C GLU A 178 -37.53 -49.09 29.73
N LYS A 179 -37.31 -48.29 30.79
CA LYS A 179 -38.42 -47.58 31.47
C LYS A 179 -38.89 -46.30 30.78
N LEU A 180 -38.14 -45.77 29.81
CA LEU A 180 -38.48 -44.51 29.13
C LEU A 180 -39.21 -44.68 27.79
N ALA A 181 -39.35 -45.92 27.28
CA ALA A 181 -40.00 -46.19 26.00
C ALA A 181 -41.55 -46.26 26.08
N LYS A 182 -42.15 -46.22 27.28
CA LYS A 182 -43.62 -46.29 27.45
C LYS A 182 -44.16 -45.12 28.27
N SER A 183 -44.31 -43.95 27.64
CA SER A 183 -45.57 -43.18 27.72
C SER A 183 -45.46 -41.85 26.96
N LYS A 184 -46.01 -41.82 25.75
CA LYS A 184 -46.62 -40.62 25.20
C LYS A 184 -48.00 -41.00 24.69
N SER A 185 -49.04 -40.56 25.39
CA SER A 185 -50.40 -40.47 24.86
C SER A 185 -51.32 -39.90 25.95
N LYS A 186 -51.59 -38.60 25.93
CA LYS A 186 -52.89 -38.04 25.50
C LYS A 186 -53.17 -36.64 26.07
N LYS A 187 -53.57 -35.80 25.13
CA LYS A 187 -54.64 -34.80 25.13
C LYS A 187 -54.53 -33.53 25.99
N SER A 188 -54.86 -32.46 25.27
CA SER A 188 -55.29 -31.14 25.68
C SER A 188 -56.27 -31.15 26.86
N SER A 189 -56.10 -30.19 27.77
CA SER A 189 -57.18 -29.23 28.09
C SER A 189 -56.63 -28.09 28.95
N SER A 190 -57.17 -26.91 28.67
CA SER A 190 -57.23 -25.69 29.49
C SER A 190 -56.76 -25.80 30.96
N ARG A 191 -55.87 -24.87 31.37
CA ARG A 191 -56.07 -24.08 32.60
C ARG A 191 -55.01 -22.97 32.79
N LYS A 192 -55.55 -21.76 32.99
CA LYS A 192 -55.11 -20.64 33.83
C LYS A 192 -53.62 -20.26 33.86
N ARG A 193 -53.35 -19.06 33.33
CA ARG A 193 -52.16 -18.26 33.64
C ARG A 193 -52.22 -17.83 35.12
N ASP A 194 -51.47 -18.50 35.98
CA ASP A 194 -51.04 -17.90 37.23
C ASP A 194 -49.78 -17.07 36.97
N ARG A 195 -49.99 -15.74 36.97
CA ARG A 195 -48.92 -14.76 37.05
C ARG A 195 -48.26 -14.91 38.42
N PHE A 196 -46.99 -15.31 38.43
CA PHE A 196 -46.10 -15.09 39.57
C PHE A 196 -45.95 -13.56 39.75
N LEU A 197 -46.83 -12.98 40.56
CA LEU A 197 -46.70 -11.61 41.07
C LEU A 197 -45.66 -11.64 42.18
N LEU A 198 -44.49 -11.04 41.91
CA LEU A 198 -43.65 -10.50 42.98
C LEU A 198 -44.50 -9.46 43.75
N PRO A 199 -44.46 -9.44 45.09
CA PRO A 199 -45.19 -8.44 45.86
C PRO A 199 -44.45 -7.10 45.73
N PHE A 200 -44.80 -6.32 44.71
CA PHE A 200 -44.47 -4.89 44.70
C PHE A 200 -45.32 -4.20 45.76
N ARG A 201 -44.69 -3.94 46.89
CA ARG A 201 -45.16 -3.05 47.96
C ARG A 201 -45.61 -1.73 47.31
N LYS A 202 -46.89 -1.37 47.47
CA LYS A 202 -47.46 -0.06 47.06
C LYS A 202 -46.80 1.06 47.88
N GLY A 203 -45.60 1.47 47.49
CA GLY A 203 -44.95 2.71 47.92
C GLY A 203 -44.93 3.69 46.74
N ASN A 204 -45.27 4.95 47.02
CA ASN A 204 -45.38 6.08 46.08
C ASN A 204 -44.50 5.99 44.81
N ARG A 205 -45.08 5.56 43.67
CA ARG A 205 -44.43 5.56 42.35
C ARG A 205 -43.89 6.94 41.95
N ARG A 206 -44.50 8.03 42.45
CA ARG A 206 -43.97 9.40 42.29
C ARG A 206 -42.64 9.60 43.01
N LYS A 207 -42.46 9.07 44.23
CA LYS A 207 -41.20 9.22 44.98
C LYS A 207 -40.06 8.42 44.34
N THR A 208 -40.30 7.20 43.86
CA THR A 208 -39.29 6.41 43.14
C THR A 208 -38.89 7.04 41.80
N PHE A 209 -39.84 7.63 41.05
CA PHE A 209 -39.54 8.34 39.80
C PHE A 209 -38.78 9.66 40.03
N ILE A 210 -39.13 10.42 41.07
CA ILE A 210 -38.41 11.64 41.45
C ILE A 210 -36.99 11.30 41.91
N ILE A 211 -36.84 10.29 42.77
CA ILE A 211 -35.52 9.84 43.24
C ILE A 211 -34.67 9.36 42.05
N SER A 212 -35.22 8.56 41.13
CA SER A 212 -34.47 8.09 39.95
C SER A 212 -34.05 9.23 39.02
N SER A 213 -34.94 10.21 38.83
CA SER A 213 -34.66 11.39 37.99
C SER A 213 -33.61 12.30 38.62
N VAL A 214 -33.69 12.53 39.93
CA VAL A 214 -32.69 13.31 40.69
C VAL A 214 -31.35 12.59 40.71
N THR A 215 -31.30 11.27 40.88
CA THR A 215 -30.05 10.51 40.81
C THR A 215 -29.45 10.52 39.40
N LEU A 216 -30.26 10.48 38.35
CA LEU A 216 -29.78 10.60 36.97
C LEU A 216 -29.22 12.00 36.71
N LEU A 217 -29.89 13.05 37.19
CA LEU A 217 -29.44 14.43 37.05
C LEU A 217 -28.12 14.67 37.81
N LEU A 218 -28.02 14.18 39.04
CA LEU A 218 -26.77 14.19 39.83
C LEU A 218 -25.67 13.41 39.14
N PHE A 219 -25.99 12.23 38.57
CA PHE A 219 -25.02 11.46 37.81
C PHE A 219 -24.52 12.24 36.59
N ILE A 220 -25.41 12.86 35.81
CA ILE A 220 -25.05 13.70 34.66
C ILE A 220 -24.20 14.90 35.08
N LEU A 221 -24.54 15.56 36.19
CA LEU A 221 -23.77 16.70 36.71
C LEU A 221 -22.38 16.29 37.20
N ILE A 222 -22.27 15.18 37.92
CA ILE A 222 -20.99 14.66 38.41
C ILE A 222 -20.14 14.19 37.23
N PHE A 223 -20.71 13.41 36.30
CA PHE A 223 -20.00 12.93 35.12
C PHE A 223 -19.63 14.08 34.18
N GLY A 224 -20.52 15.06 34.01
CA GLY A 224 -20.28 16.26 33.22
C GLY A 224 -19.18 17.14 33.80
N SER A 225 -19.17 17.34 35.13
CA SER A 225 -18.10 18.05 35.83
C SER A 225 -16.78 17.29 35.71
N PHE A 226 -16.77 15.97 35.93
CA PHE A 226 -15.58 15.14 35.75
C PHE A 226 -15.06 15.20 34.30
N SER A 227 -15.93 15.07 33.30
CA SER A 227 -15.58 15.23 31.89
C SER A 227 -15.03 16.62 31.57
N PHE A 228 -15.60 17.69 32.14
CA PHE A 228 -15.12 19.05 31.96
C PHE A 228 -13.72 19.24 32.53
N PHE A 229 -13.48 18.83 33.79
CA PHE A 229 -12.15 18.88 34.40
C PHE A 229 -11.15 17.98 33.67
N TYR A 230 -11.59 16.82 33.18
CA TYR A 230 -10.75 15.91 32.41
C TYR A 230 -10.35 16.53 31.07
N ILE A 231 -11.28 17.14 30.33
CA ILE A 231 -11.00 17.88 29.08
C ILE A 231 -10.03 19.02 29.32
N LYS A 232 -10.27 19.82 30.36
CA LYS A 232 -9.38 20.93 30.74
C LYS A 232 -7.96 20.46 31.09
N SER A 233 -7.79 19.22 31.53
CA SER A 233 -6.46 18.69 31.89
C SER A 233 -5.56 18.42 30.68
N PHE A 234 -6.13 18.14 29.49
CA PHE A 234 -5.38 17.93 28.25
C PHE A 234 -5.60 19.03 27.21
N ASP A 235 -6.37 20.08 27.51
CA ASP A 235 -6.67 21.16 26.56
C ASP A 235 -5.41 21.91 26.10
N LYS A 236 -4.40 22.01 26.98
CA LYS A 236 -3.08 22.57 26.66
C LYS A 236 -2.24 21.67 25.75
N ASP A 237 -2.56 20.38 25.71
CA ASP A 237 -1.87 19.39 24.86
C ASP A 237 -2.51 19.31 23.46
N LEU A 238 -3.63 20.00 23.23
CA LEU A 238 -4.30 20.00 21.93
C LEU A 238 -3.62 20.98 20.98
N PRO A 239 -3.33 20.58 19.72
CA PRO A 239 -2.85 21.50 18.71
C PRO A 239 -3.90 22.59 18.43
N PRO A 240 -3.48 23.84 18.16
CA PRO A 240 -4.41 24.91 17.86
C PRO A 240 -5.04 24.71 16.45
N PRO A 241 -6.30 25.13 16.22
CA PRO A 241 -7.02 24.88 14.96
C PRO A 241 -6.43 25.59 13.72
N ASP A 242 -5.83 26.76 13.92
CA ASP A 242 -5.17 27.58 12.89
C ASP A 242 -4.09 26.81 12.12
N ARG A 243 -3.46 25.81 12.77
CA ARG A 243 -2.49 24.90 12.12
C ARG A 243 -3.03 24.18 10.90
N LEU A 244 -4.34 23.98 10.74
CA LEU A 244 -4.89 23.37 9.53
C LEU A 244 -4.57 24.20 8.26
N SER A 245 -4.60 25.53 8.37
CA SER A 245 -4.30 26.44 7.25
C SER A 245 -2.80 26.65 7.03
N THR A 246 -1.99 26.58 8.10
CA THR A 246 -0.54 26.81 8.03
C THR A 246 0.27 25.51 7.94
N ARG A 247 -0.39 24.36 7.75
CA ARG A 247 0.28 23.07 7.66
C ARG A 247 1.05 22.98 6.35
N ASN A 248 2.33 22.62 6.44
CA ASN A 248 3.10 22.16 5.28
C ASN A 248 2.64 20.75 4.92
N SER A 249 1.49 20.64 4.28
CA SER A 249 1.02 19.38 3.70
C SER A 249 2.07 18.89 2.71
N LYS A 250 2.34 17.58 2.71
CA LYS A 250 3.24 16.96 1.73
C LYS A 250 2.53 16.96 0.39
N LEU A 251 2.91 17.87 -0.49
CA LEU A 251 2.34 18.03 -1.83
C LEU A 251 3.28 17.43 -2.87
N SER A 252 2.76 16.73 -3.87
CA SER A 252 3.58 16.20 -4.95
C SER A 252 4.11 17.31 -5.84
N THR A 253 5.39 17.24 -6.18
CA THR A 253 6.03 18.16 -7.12
C THR A 253 5.97 17.58 -8.52
N THR A 254 5.43 18.35 -9.46
CA THR A 254 5.17 17.88 -10.83
C THR A 254 6.12 18.57 -11.79
N ILE A 255 6.73 17.78 -12.68
CA ILE A 255 7.58 18.26 -13.77
C ILE A 255 6.81 18.19 -15.09
N TYR A 256 6.89 19.26 -15.88
CA TYR A 256 6.16 19.47 -17.12
C TYR A 256 7.12 19.73 -18.28
N ASP A 257 6.68 19.36 -19.48
CA ASP A 257 7.28 19.78 -20.73
C ASP A 257 7.01 21.29 -20.97
N ARG A 258 7.57 21.83 -22.05
CA ARG A 258 7.42 23.25 -22.40
C ARG A 258 6.00 23.65 -22.79
N ASN A 259 5.14 22.69 -23.13
CA ASN A 259 3.76 22.87 -23.55
C ASN A 259 2.76 22.59 -22.41
N GLY A 260 3.24 22.31 -21.18
CA GLY A 260 2.41 22.02 -20.02
C GLY A 260 1.94 20.56 -19.91
N LYS A 261 2.49 19.64 -20.71
CA LYS A 261 2.26 18.20 -20.55
C LYS A 261 3.05 17.68 -19.35
N GLU A 262 2.39 16.89 -18.51
CA GLU A 262 3.02 16.29 -17.34
C GLU A 262 4.04 15.23 -17.76
N LEU A 263 5.27 15.34 -17.27
CA LEU A 263 6.34 14.37 -17.53
C LEU A 263 6.46 13.34 -16.41
N TYR A 264 6.40 13.80 -15.16
CA TYR A 264 6.53 12.97 -13.98
C TYR A 264 6.04 13.70 -12.72
N LYS A 265 5.64 12.94 -11.69
CA LYS A 265 5.37 13.46 -10.35
C LYS A 265 6.34 12.87 -9.34
N PHE A 266 7.02 13.75 -8.62
CA PHE A 266 7.82 13.38 -7.46
C PHE A 266 6.97 13.43 -6.20
N PHE A 267 6.97 12.33 -5.46
CA PHE A 267 6.43 12.21 -4.11
C PHE A 267 7.18 11.08 -3.39
N LYS A 268 7.16 11.10 -2.05
CA LYS A 268 7.84 10.08 -1.23
C LYS A 268 6.88 9.02 -0.70
N ASP A 269 5.89 9.48 0.06
CA ASP A 269 4.91 8.62 0.74
C ASP A 269 3.45 9.02 0.40
N GLU A 270 3.23 10.27 0.00
CA GLU A 270 1.92 10.89 -0.18
C GLU A 270 1.93 11.67 -1.50
N ASN A 271 1.18 11.18 -2.49
CA ASN A 271 0.82 11.89 -3.71
C ASN A 271 -0.43 12.72 -3.42
N ARG A 272 -0.25 14.05 -3.33
CA ARG A 272 -1.32 15.01 -3.06
C ARG A 272 -1.19 16.23 -3.95
N GLU A 273 -2.29 16.58 -4.59
CA GLU A 273 -2.44 17.79 -5.40
C GLU A 273 -3.66 18.55 -4.88
N LEU A 274 -3.53 19.86 -4.67
CA LEU A 274 -4.62 20.66 -4.11
C LEU A 274 -5.63 21.03 -5.20
N VAL A 275 -6.91 20.97 -4.84
CA VAL A 275 -8.02 21.50 -5.63
C VAL A 275 -8.90 22.40 -4.76
N LYS A 276 -9.42 23.49 -5.34
CA LYS A 276 -10.39 24.34 -4.65
C LYS A 276 -11.76 23.69 -4.70
N LEU A 277 -12.54 23.88 -3.64
CA LEU A 277 -13.89 23.33 -3.56
C LEU A 277 -14.79 23.86 -4.69
N ASP A 278 -14.62 25.12 -5.07
CA ASP A 278 -15.40 25.78 -6.13
C ASP A 278 -15.08 25.26 -7.53
N ASP A 279 -13.91 24.64 -7.73
CA ASP A 279 -13.52 24.04 -9.01
C ASP A 279 -14.12 22.63 -9.18
N LEU A 280 -14.70 22.05 -8.12
CA LEU A 280 -15.29 20.70 -8.15
C LEU A 280 -16.77 20.75 -8.55
N PRO A 281 -17.26 19.76 -9.31
CA PRO A 281 -18.67 19.61 -9.58
C PRO A 281 -19.48 19.47 -8.28
N GLU A 282 -20.71 19.99 -8.27
CA GLU A 282 -21.53 20.00 -7.06
C GLU A 282 -21.85 18.57 -6.59
N TYR A 283 -22.17 17.68 -7.52
CA TYR A 283 -22.37 16.27 -7.22
C TYR A 283 -21.14 15.58 -6.62
N THR A 284 -19.93 16.08 -6.87
CA THR A 284 -18.72 15.56 -6.23
C THR A 284 -18.75 15.86 -4.74
N LYS A 285 -19.07 17.10 -4.35
CA LYS A 285 -19.22 17.48 -2.93
C LYS A 285 -20.30 16.63 -2.28
N LEU A 286 -21.48 16.58 -2.91
CA LEU A 286 -22.65 15.85 -2.41
C LEU A 286 -22.40 14.34 -2.27
N SER A 287 -21.60 13.74 -3.14
CA SER A 287 -21.20 12.32 -3.03
C SER A 287 -20.46 12.02 -1.73
N PHE A 288 -19.49 12.86 -1.36
CA PHE A 288 -18.73 12.70 -0.12
C PHE A 288 -19.60 12.98 1.11
N LEU A 289 -20.46 14.01 1.05
CA LEU A 289 -21.42 14.31 2.11
C LEU A 289 -22.39 13.14 2.31
N ALA A 290 -22.99 12.62 1.24
CA ALA A 290 -23.92 11.49 1.30
C ALA A 290 -23.27 10.23 1.90
N ALA A 291 -22.00 9.98 1.56
CA ALA A 291 -21.27 8.80 2.02
C ALA A 291 -20.89 8.88 3.50
N GLU A 292 -20.45 10.06 3.97
CA GLU A 292 -19.78 10.21 5.27
C GLU A 292 -20.57 11.03 6.30
N ASP A 293 -21.23 12.12 5.89
CA ASP A 293 -21.88 13.09 6.79
C ASP A 293 -22.94 13.95 6.06
N ALA A 294 -24.12 13.39 5.79
CA ALA A 294 -25.16 14.06 4.98
C ALA A 294 -25.70 15.36 5.63
N GLU A 295 -25.58 15.47 6.96
CA GLU A 295 -26.04 16.63 7.74
C GLU A 295 -24.88 17.58 8.09
N PHE A 296 -23.74 17.48 7.39
CA PHE A 296 -22.50 18.21 7.68
C PHE A 296 -22.68 19.72 7.88
N TYR A 297 -23.49 20.36 7.04
CA TYR A 297 -23.77 21.80 7.11
C TYR A 297 -24.70 22.18 8.28
N ASN A 298 -25.46 21.23 8.83
CA ASN A 298 -26.48 21.47 9.85
C ASN A 298 -25.93 21.36 11.28
N HIS A 299 -24.83 20.65 11.49
CA HIS A 299 -24.23 20.49 12.82
C HIS A 299 -22.95 21.29 13.00
N LYS A 300 -22.61 21.60 14.26
CA LYS A 300 -21.39 22.34 14.61
C LYS A 300 -20.29 21.40 15.08
N GLY A 301 -19.53 20.82 14.15
CA GLY A 301 -18.44 19.86 14.37
C GLY A 301 -18.84 18.46 14.85
N LEU A 302 -19.96 18.32 15.57
CA LEU A 302 -20.48 17.08 16.13
C LEU A 302 -21.94 16.83 15.72
N ASP A 303 -22.23 15.65 15.16
CA ASP A 303 -23.58 15.18 14.94
C ASP A 303 -24.19 14.64 16.27
N TYR A 304 -24.75 15.54 17.08
CA TYR A 304 -25.39 15.16 18.36
C TYR A 304 -26.55 14.18 18.17
N PRO A 305 -27.49 14.38 17.21
CA PRO A 305 -28.51 13.38 16.89
C PRO A 305 -27.92 12.02 16.51
N GLY A 306 -26.87 11.98 15.69
CA GLY A 306 -26.16 10.77 15.31
C GLY A 306 -25.51 10.06 16.48
N ILE A 307 -24.83 10.80 17.36
CA ILE A 307 -24.24 10.26 18.59
C ILE A 307 -25.32 9.66 19.49
N ALA A 308 -26.44 10.37 19.70
CA ALA A 308 -27.56 9.88 20.49
C ALA A 308 -28.20 8.63 19.88
N ARG A 309 -28.43 8.64 18.56
CA ARG A 309 -28.94 7.48 17.79
C ARG A 309 -28.00 6.29 17.93
N CYS A 310 -26.69 6.48 17.75
CA CYS A 310 -25.71 5.41 17.89
C CYS A 310 -25.66 4.87 19.33
N PHE A 311 -25.76 5.74 20.33
CA PHE A 311 -25.83 5.34 21.74
C PHE A 311 -27.09 4.51 22.02
N VAL A 312 -28.26 5.00 21.60
CA VAL A 312 -29.52 4.26 21.74
C VAL A 312 -29.43 2.92 21.05
N LEU A 313 -29.02 2.85 19.78
CA LEU A 313 -28.85 1.60 19.05
C LEU A 313 -27.87 0.66 19.74
N THR A 314 -26.77 1.17 20.32
CA THR A 314 -25.80 0.36 21.06
C THR A 314 -26.39 -0.19 22.36
N VAL A 315 -27.24 0.57 23.04
CA VAL A 315 -27.87 0.18 24.32
C VAL A 315 -29.10 -0.72 24.10
N THR A 316 -29.92 -0.45 23.08
CA THR A 316 -31.14 -1.21 22.77
C THR A 316 -30.82 -2.51 22.03
N ASN A 317 -29.84 -2.53 21.11
CA ASN A 317 -29.41 -3.77 20.46
C ASN A 317 -28.53 -4.66 21.36
N LYS A 318 -28.23 -4.20 22.59
CA LYS A 318 -27.53 -4.99 23.63
C LYS A 318 -28.41 -6.00 24.38
N LEU A 319 -29.55 -6.40 23.81
CA LEU A 319 -30.24 -7.67 24.16
C LEU A 319 -30.16 -8.73 23.05
N SER A 320 -29.54 -8.44 21.89
CA SER A 320 -29.30 -9.42 20.83
C SER A 320 -27.81 -9.48 20.51
N ALA A 321 -27.08 -10.22 21.34
CA ALA A 321 -25.66 -10.49 21.19
C ALA A 321 -25.37 -11.29 19.90
N GLY A 322 -25.33 -10.59 18.76
CA GLY A 322 -25.16 -11.19 17.44
C GLY A 322 -24.56 -10.26 16.40
N HIS A 323 -25.00 -9.01 16.35
CA HIS A 323 -24.63 -8.04 15.30
C HIS A 323 -23.73 -6.93 15.83
N LEU A 324 -22.49 -7.26 16.21
CA LEU A 324 -21.40 -6.29 16.43
C LEU A 324 -20.74 -5.85 15.10
N GLY A 325 -21.46 -5.95 13.98
CA GLY A 325 -20.96 -5.64 12.63
C GLY A 325 -21.31 -4.25 12.12
N ASN A 326 -22.42 -3.66 12.60
CA ASN A 326 -22.82 -2.30 12.21
C ASN A 326 -22.51 -1.35 13.36
N PHE A 327 -21.23 -0.99 13.52
CA PHE A 327 -20.92 0.22 14.29
C PHE A 327 -21.56 1.39 13.55
N CYS A 328 -22.58 1.98 14.15
CA CYS A 328 -23.18 3.22 13.69
C CYS A 328 -22.07 4.28 13.56
N GLY A 329 -21.83 4.77 12.33
CA GLY A 329 -20.79 5.74 12.00
C GLY A 329 -21.14 7.11 12.58
N ALA A 330 -20.81 7.34 13.84
CA ALA A 330 -21.11 8.60 14.53
C ALA A 330 -20.08 9.72 14.27
N SER A 331 -19.12 9.53 13.35
CA SER A 331 -18.01 10.47 13.18
C SER A 331 -18.26 11.40 12.00
N THR A 332 -18.12 12.71 12.24
CA THR A 332 -18.35 13.77 11.25
C THR A 332 -17.14 13.99 10.35
N ILE A 333 -17.32 14.65 9.21
CA ILE A 333 -16.21 15.02 8.32
C ILE A 333 -15.14 15.84 9.07
N THR A 334 -15.55 16.81 9.89
CA THR A 334 -14.62 17.61 10.73
C THR A 334 -13.78 16.73 11.65
N GLN A 335 -14.40 15.73 12.28
CA GLN A 335 -13.68 14.78 13.15
C GLN A 335 -12.69 13.91 12.37
N GLN A 336 -13.05 13.49 11.16
CA GLN A 336 -12.17 12.71 10.31
C GLN A 336 -10.98 13.53 9.82
N LEU A 337 -11.20 14.77 9.37
CA LEU A 337 -10.15 15.70 8.98
C LEU A 337 -9.11 15.88 10.10
N ILE A 338 -9.57 16.19 11.31
CA ILE A 338 -8.69 16.43 12.47
C ILE A 338 -7.90 15.19 12.87
N ARG A 339 -8.52 14.02 12.81
CA ARG A 339 -7.85 12.75 13.10
C ARG A 339 -6.71 12.50 12.12
N ASN A 340 -6.93 12.79 10.84
CA ASN A 340 -5.97 12.53 9.77
C ASN A 340 -4.88 13.62 9.67
N THR A 341 -5.11 14.81 10.24
CA THR A 341 -4.16 15.94 10.25
C THR A 341 -3.64 16.23 11.66
N LEU A 342 -4.26 17.16 12.39
CA LEU A 342 -3.78 17.71 13.65
C LEU A 342 -3.41 16.64 14.68
N MET A 343 -4.26 15.61 14.84
CA MET A 343 -3.96 14.54 15.79
C MET A 343 -2.83 13.64 15.29
N TYR A 344 -2.78 13.34 14.00
CA TYR A 344 -1.71 12.53 13.43
C TYR A 344 -0.35 13.24 13.49
N ASP A 345 -0.31 14.55 13.23
CA ASP A 345 0.93 15.33 13.28
C ASP A 345 1.52 15.39 14.69
N VAL A 346 0.69 15.40 15.73
CA VAL A 346 1.12 15.47 17.14
C VAL A 346 1.35 14.09 17.76
N PHE A 347 0.47 13.12 17.49
CA PHE A 347 0.45 11.82 18.16
C PHE A 347 0.87 10.65 17.26
N GLY A 348 1.13 10.89 15.97
CA GLY A 348 1.45 9.86 15.00
C GLY A 348 0.37 8.77 14.94
N ASN A 349 0.81 7.51 14.97
CA ASN A 349 -0.10 6.35 14.92
C ASN A 349 -1.05 6.26 16.12
N ASP A 350 -0.75 6.94 17.23
CA ASP A 350 -1.61 6.93 18.42
C ASP A 350 -2.92 7.70 18.17
N ALA A 351 -2.97 8.58 17.14
CA ALA A 351 -4.19 9.20 16.65
C ALA A 351 -5.27 8.20 16.18
N TYR A 352 -4.86 6.97 15.87
CA TYR A 352 -5.71 5.86 15.47
C TYR A 352 -5.82 4.76 16.54
N GLU A 353 -5.23 4.94 17.73
CA GLU A 353 -5.15 3.88 18.74
C GLU A 353 -6.54 3.47 19.27
N ARG A 354 -6.77 2.15 19.28
CA ARG A 354 -7.97 1.50 19.83
C ARG A 354 -7.63 0.34 20.76
N SER A 355 -6.44 0.36 21.35
CA SER A 355 -5.83 -0.79 22.06
C SER A 355 -6.52 -1.12 23.39
N SER A 356 -7.05 -0.11 24.08
CA SER A 356 -7.79 -0.27 25.35
C SER A 356 -8.85 0.82 25.54
N LEU A 357 -9.79 0.58 26.46
CA LEU A 357 -10.99 1.41 26.63
C LEU A 357 -10.65 2.87 27.01
N PHE A 358 -9.79 3.08 28.00
CA PHE A 358 -9.48 4.43 28.51
C PHE A 358 -8.72 5.31 27.49
N PRO A 359 -7.64 4.85 26.82
CA PRO A 359 -6.98 5.60 25.75
C PRO A 359 -7.91 5.92 24.57
N SER A 360 -8.78 4.98 24.19
CA SER A 360 -9.75 5.19 23.11
C SER A 360 -10.75 6.31 23.43
N ILE A 361 -11.18 6.41 24.69
CA ILE A 361 -12.08 7.48 25.17
C ILE A 361 -11.35 8.82 25.18
N ARG A 362 -10.13 8.88 25.72
CA ARG A 362 -9.31 10.11 25.72
C ARG A 362 -9.12 10.65 24.30
N ARG A 363 -8.65 9.81 23.37
CA ARG A 363 -8.49 10.13 21.95
C ARG A 363 -9.78 10.69 21.33
N LYS A 364 -10.93 10.04 21.58
CA LYS A 364 -12.21 10.50 21.01
C LYS A 364 -12.68 11.82 21.64
N LEU A 365 -12.45 12.07 22.93
CA LEU A 365 -12.75 13.36 23.55
C LEU A 365 -11.87 14.49 23.00
N MET A 366 -10.59 14.21 22.73
CA MET A 366 -9.69 15.15 22.07
C MET A 366 -10.17 15.49 20.65
N GLU A 367 -10.51 14.46 19.86
CA GLU A 367 -11.08 14.61 18.51
C GLU A 367 -12.37 15.45 18.53
N MET A 368 -13.27 15.20 19.48
CA MET A 368 -14.52 15.95 19.64
C MET A 368 -14.27 17.41 20.03
N THR A 369 -13.33 17.66 20.96
CA THR A 369 -13.00 19.01 21.43
C THR A 369 -12.36 19.83 20.30
N LEU A 370 -11.43 19.24 19.56
CA LEU A 370 -10.83 19.87 18.39
C LEU A 370 -11.87 20.13 17.30
N ALA A 371 -12.80 19.20 17.05
CA ALA A 371 -13.85 19.37 16.05
C ALA A 371 -14.70 20.61 16.32
N LEU A 372 -15.08 20.84 17.58
CA LEU A 372 -15.82 22.04 17.98
C LEU A 372 -14.99 23.31 17.76
N LYS A 373 -13.67 23.29 18.03
CA LYS A 373 -12.80 24.45 17.84
C LYS A 373 -12.54 24.77 16.36
N VAL A 374 -12.34 23.74 15.54
CA VAL A 374 -12.15 23.90 14.08
C VAL A 374 -13.39 24.49 13.43
N ASP A 375 -14.58 23.99 13.78
CA ASP A 375 -15.85 24.48 13.24
C ASP A 375 -16.25 25.89 13.73
N GLN A 376 -15.55 26.42 14.74
CA GLN A 376 -15.62 27.82 15.17
C GLN A 376 -14.62 28.72 14.43
N THR A 377 -13.57 28.13 13.87
CA THR A 377 -12.45 28.85 13.25
C THR A 377 -12.62 28.96 11.74
N TYR A 378 -13.11 27.89 11.10
CA TYR A 378 -13.27 27.79 9.66
C TYR A 378 -14.74 27.61 9.27
N SER A 379 -15.08 28.08 8.09
CA SER A 379 -16.36 27.78 7.44
C SER A 379 -16.47 26.30 7.06
N LYS A 380 -17.71 25.84 6.83
CA LYS A 380 -17.97 24.46 6.39
C LYS A 380 -17.31 24.13 5.06
N ASP A 381 -17.28 25.09 4.14
CA ASP A 381 -16.66 24.93 2.83
C ASP A 381 -15.13 24.80 2.95
N GLU A 382 -14.49 25.62 3.78
CA GLU A 382 -13.05 25.46 4.06
C GLU A 382 -12.74 24.09 4.67
N ILE A 383 -13.56 23.62 5.61
CA ILE A 383 -13.39 22.29 6.23
C ILE A 383 -13.58 21.18 5.19
N LEU A 384 -14.58 21.28 4.33
CA LEU A 384 -14.83 20.31 3.28
C LEU A 384 -13.69 20.32 2.25
N GLN A 385 -13.19 21.49 1.86
CA GLN A 385 -12.03 21.62 0.98
C GLN A 385 -10.78 20.95 1.58
N MET A 386 -10.47 21.24 2.85
CA MET A 386 -9.34 20.62 3.53
C MET A 386 -9.52 19.10 3.63
N TYR A 387 -10.74 18.64 3.92
CA TYR A 387 -11.05 17.21 3.95
C TYR A 387 -10.82 16.54 2.60
N LEU A 388 -11.40 17.07 1.52
CA LEU A 388 -11.28 16.49 0.18
C LEU A 388 -9.84 16.50 -0.35
N ASN A 389 -8.97 17.39 0.14
CA ASN A 389 -7.55 17.40 -0.21
C ASN A 389 -6.68 16.46 0.67
N GLU A 390 -7.19 15.99 1.81
CA GLU A 390 -6.40 15.20 2.77
C GLU A 390 -6.82 13.72 2.84
N VAL A 391 -8.03 13.37 2.43
CA VAL A 391 -8.53 12.00 2.52
C VAL A 391 -7.63 10.99 1.82
N TYR A 392 -7.34 9.87 2.51
CA TYR A 392 -6.61 8.75 1.94
C TYR A 392 -7.52 7.92 1.04
N LEU A 393 -7.18 7.82 -0.24
CA LEU A 393 -8.02 7.14 -1.24
C LEU A 393 -7.40 5.83 -1.78
N GLY A 394 -6.26 5.39 -1.24
CA GLY A 394 -5.62 4.12 -1.56
C GLY A 394 -4.16 4.31 -1.95
N GLY A 395 -3.37 3.22 -2.04
CA GLY A 395 -1.96 3.32 -2.47
C GLY A 395 -1.16 4.39 -1.74
N GLN A 396 -0.60 5.33 -2.51
CA GLN A 396 0.05 6.56 -2.03
C GLN A 396 -0.82 7.80 -2.28
N THR A 397 -2.09 7.63 -2.63
CA THR A 397 -3.00 8.65 -3.15
C THR A 397 -3.75 9.35 -2.04
N TYR A 398 -3.57 10.67 -1.93
CA TYR A 398 -4.24 11.51 -0.95
C TYR A 398 -4.93 12.68 -1.65
N GLY A 399 -6.20 12.88 -1.31
CA GLY A 399 -7.04 13.91 -1.86
C GLY A 399 -7.65 13.56 -3.22
N ILE A 400 -8.74 14.24 -3.55
CA ILE A 400 -9.59 13.91 -4.68
C ILE A 400 -8.94 14.17 -6.04
N GLN A 401 -8.13 15.23 -6.16
CA GLN A 401 -7.41 15.56 -7.39
C GLN A 401 -6.39 14.47 -7.76
N ALA A 402 -5.62 14.00 -6.78
CA ALA A 402 -4.66 12.92 -7.00
C ALA A 402 -5.38 11.61 -7.38
N ALA A 403 -6.50 11.30 -6.72
CA ALA A 403 -7.26 10.08 -7.01
C ALA A 403 -7.98 10.11 -8.35
N SER A 404 -8.50 11.26 -8.78
CA SER A 404 -9.10 11.43 -10.11
C SER A 404 -8.08 11.15 -11.22
N LYS A 405 -6.87 11.72 -11.08
CA LYS A 405 -5.79 11.48 -12.04
C LYS A 405 -5.33 10.02 -12.03
N GLU A 406 -5.15 9.43 -10.84
CA GLU A 406 -4.67 8.06 -10.72
C GLU A 406 -5.67 7.03 -11.24
N TYR A 407 -6.96 7.18 -10.94
CA TYR A 407 -7.96 6.15 -11.26
C TYR A 407 -8.62 6.35 -12.61
N PHE A 408 -8.75 7.59 -13.08
CA PHE A 408 -9.50 7.92 -14.30
C PHE A 408 -8.69 8.72 -15.34
N ASN A 409 -7.46 9.14 -15.01
CA ASN A 409 -6.65 10.06 -15.82
C ASN A 409 -7.41 11.34 -16.21
N LYS A 410 -8.11 11.94 -15.23
CA LYS A 410 -8.88 13.18 -15.37
C LYS A 410 -8.55 14.16 -14.24
N ASP A 411 -8.67 15.46 -14.50
CA ASP A 411 -8.74 16.44 -13.42
C ASP A 411 -10.04 16.27 -12.62
N ALA A 412 -10.02 16.54 -11.30
CA ALA A 412 -11.19 16.33 -10.46
C ALA A 412 -12.40 17.21 -10.83
N LYS A 413 -12.16 18.32 -11.53
CA LYS A 413 -13.21 19.18 -12.09
C LYS A 413 -14.04 18.50 -13.19
N ASP A 414 -13.48 17.46 -13.82
CA ASP A 414 -14.03 16.75 -14.98
C ASP A 414 -14.59 15.36 -14.61
N LEU A 415 -14.71 15.06 -13.30
CA LEU A 415 -15.28 13.80 -12.80
C LEU A 415 -16.76 13.69 -13.14
N SER A 416 -17.25 12.50 -13.48
CA SER A 416 -18.69 12.24 -13.56
C SER A 416 -19.31 12.02 -12.17
N LEU A 417 -20.66 11.99 -12.09
CA LEU A 417 -21.38 11.60 -10.87
C LEU A 417 -21.01 10.16 -10.44
N SER A 418 -20.89 9.23 -11.41
CA SER A 418 -20.52 7.84 -11.12
C SER A 418 -19.10 7.75 -10.55
N GLU A 419 -18.14 8.45 -11.16
CA GLU A 419 -16.74 8.51 -10.72
C GLU A 419 -16.63 9.18 -9.33
N SER A 420 -17.38 10.25 -9.10
CA SER A 420 -17.45 10.93 -7.81
C SER A 420 -17.99 10.04 -6.69
N ALA A 421 -19.09 9.32 -6.96
CA ALA A 421 -19.69 8.38 -6.02
C ALA A 421 -18.76 7.20 -5.73
N PHE A 422 -17.98 6.75 -6.71
CA PHE A 422 -16.95 5.74 -6.53
C PHE A 422 -15.82 6.22 -5.60
N LEU A 423 -15.26 7.41 -5.83
CA LEU A 423 -14.22 7.99 -4.97
C LEU A 423 -14.70 8.14 -3.52
N ALA A 424 -15.92 8.65 -3.32
CA ALA A 424 -16.54 8.73 -2.00
C ALA A 424 -16.76 7.35 -1.37
N GLY A 425 -17.15 6.35 -2.18
CA GLY A 425 -17.41 4.98 -1.73
C GLY A 425 -16.16 4.24 -1.25
N ILE A 426 -15.00 4.54 -1.85
CA ILE A 426 -13.70 3.94 -1.51
C ILE A 426 -13.24 4.29 -0.09
N LEU A 427 -13.62 5.46 0.45
CA LEU A 427 -13.17 5.95 1.77
C LEU A 427 -13.36 4.95 2.91
N GLN A 428 -14.40 4.11 2.84
CA GLN A 428 -14.66 3.09 3.86
C GLN A 428 -13.55 2.02 3.92
N GLY A 429 -12.89 1.74 2.80
CA GLY A 429 -11.84 0.74 2.71
C GLY A 429 -10.88 1.01 1.55
N PRO A 430 -10.02 2.05 1.64
CA PRO A 430 -9.21 2.48 0.51
C PRO A 430 -8.25 1.39 0.00
N THR A 431 -7.66 0.59 0.88
CA THR A 431 -6.77 -0.52 0.50
C THR A 431 -7.51 -1.76 -0.03
N ILE A 432 -8.83 -1.82 0.14
CA ILE A 432 -9.66 -2.96 -0.28
C ILE A 432 -10.29 -2.64 -1.63
N TYR A 433 -10.88 -1.46 -1.75
CA TYR A 433 -11.72 -1.03 -2.87
C TYR A 433 -10.96 -0.26 -3.95
N ASN A 434 -9.68 0.06 -3.75
CA ASN A 434 -8.85 0.72 -4.77
C ASN A 434 -8.83 -0.13 -6.06
N PRO A 435 -9.17 0.45 -7.22
CA PRO A 435 -9.32 -0.29 -8.47
C PRO A 435 -8.00 -0.80 -9.02
N VAL A 436 -6.89 -0.10 -8.77
CA VAL A 436 -5.55 -0.37 -9.32
C VAL A 436 -4.82 -1.47 -8.54
N SER A 437 -4.86 -1.41 -7.21
CA SER A 437 -4.01 -2.22 -6.32
C SER A 437 -4.74 -2.80 -5.10
N GLY A 438 -6.06 -2.63 -5.03
CA GLY A 438 -6.88 -3.12 -3.93
C GLY A 438 -6.93 -4.65 -3.85
N THR A 439 -7.22 -5.20 -2.68
CA THR A 439 -7.39 -6.65 -2.52
C THR A 439 -8.69 -7.18 -3.12
N ASN A 440 -9.71 -6.33 -3.24
CA ASN A 440 -11.05 -6.63 -3.73
C ASN A 440 -11.65 -5.42 -4.47
N PRO A 441 -11.03 -4.99 -5.59
CA PRO A 441 -11.43 -3.80 -6.34
C PRO A 441 -12.89 -3.87 -6.82
N GLU A 442 -13.41 -5.07 -7.11
CA GLU A 442 -14.79 -5.30 -7.54
C GLU A 442 -15.83 -4.82 -6.52
N LEU A 443 -15.48 -4.81 -5.24
CA LEU A 443 -16.36 -4.32 -4.18
C LEU A 443 -16.46 -2.78 -4.16
N GLY A 444 -15.54 -2.08 -4.84
CA GLY A 444 -15.61 -0.62 -5.03
C GLY A 444 -16.86 -0.21 -5.80
N ILE A 445 -17.28 -0.99 -6.80
CA ILE A 445 -18.52 -0.73 -7.55
C ILE A 445 -19.75 -0.86 -6.64
N ASN A 446 -19.79 -1.87 -5.77
CA ASN A 446 -20.88 -2.00 -4.79
C ASN A 446 -20.93 -0.81 -3.81
N ARG A 447 -19.76 -0.23 -3.49
CA ARG A 447 -19.69 0.98 -2.67
C ARG A 447 -20.14 2.22 -3.42
N GLN A 448 -19.81 2.35 -4.71
CA GLN A 448 -20.33 3.40 -5.58
C GLN A 448 -21.86 3.37 -5.61
N GLN A 449 -22.47 2.21 -5.84
CA GLN A 449 -23.93 2.05 -5.84
C GLN A 449 -24.56 2.42 -4.47
N TYR A 450 -23.90 2.05 -3.38
CA TYR A 450 -24.32 2.45 -2.03
C TYR A 450 -24.32 3.98 -1.86
N VAL A 451 -23.28 4.66 -2.34
CA VAL A 451 -23.19 6.13 -2.26
C VAL A 451 -24.26 6.77 -3.11
N LEU A 452 -24.47 6.33 -4.36
CA LEU A 452 -25.57 6.82 -5.20
C LEU A 452 -26.94 6.65 -4.52
N GLY A 453 -27.18 5.53 -3.84
CA GLY A 453 -28.39 5.34 -3.04
C GLY A 453 -28.47 6.23 -1.78
N GLN A 454 -27.34 6.65 -1.20
CA GLN A 454 -27.35 7.68 -0.14
C GLN A 454 -27.65 9.07 -0.71
N ILE A 455 -27.11 9.40 -1.87
CA ILE A 455 -27.40 10.65 -2.57
C ILE A 455 -28.90 10.73 -2.85
N GLU A 456 -29.45 9.68 -3.45
CA GLU A 456 -30.88 9.54 -3.72
C GLU A 456 -31.72 9.66 -2.45
N LYS A 457 -31.22 9.30 -1.28
CA LYS A 457 -31.99 9.40 -0.04
C LYS A 457 -31.95 10.79 0.59
N HIS A 458 -30.83 11.50 0.47
CA HIS A 458 -30.53 12.71 1.23
C HIS A 458 -30.61 14.01 0.40
N PHE A 459 -30.48 13.93 -0.93
CA PHE A 459 -30.33 15.10 -1.81
C PHE A 459 -31.30 15.10 -3.02
N GLN A 460 -32.49 14.52 -2.88
CA GLN A 460 -33.51 14.41 -3.95
C GLN A 460 -33.98 15.74 -4.57
N ASN A 461 -33.81 16.85 -3.85
CA ASN A 461 -34.29 18.16 -4.28
C ASN A 461 -33.22 18.97 -5.02
N ASP A 462 -32.02 18.39 -5.24
CA ASP A 462 -30.96 19.03 -5.99
C ASP A 462 -31.21 18.89 -7.51
N ASN A 463 -31.01 19.98 -8.26
CA ASN A 463 -31.30 20.03 -9.68
C ASN A 463 -30.38 19.14 -10.52
N GLU A 464 -29.15 18.86 -10.05
CA GLU A 464 -28.18 18.03 -10.77
C GLU A 464 -28.30 16.54 -10.41
N LEU A 465 -28.98 16.21 -9.31
CA LEU A 465 -29.13 14.85 -8.78
C LEU A 465 -30.56 14.31 -8.95
N THR A 466 -31.13 14.53 -10.14
CA THR A 466 -32.42 13.92 -10.50
C THR A 466 -32.34 12.40 -10.41
N PHE A 467 -33.47 11.74 -10.15
CA PHE A 467 -33.55 10.27 -10.15
C PHE A 467 -32.97 9.67 -11.45
N GLU A 468 -33.25 10.30 -12.59
CA GLU A 468 -32.73 9.89 -13.89
C GLU A 468 -31.19 9.98 -13.97
N ASN A 469 -30.59 11.08 -13.50
CA ASN A 469 -29.13 11.22 -13.47
C ASN A 469 -28.47 10.17 -12.56
N ILE A 470 -29.11 9.86 -11.42
CA ILE A 470 -28.62 8.84 -10.49
C ILE A 470 -28.71 7.44 -11.10
N GLU A 471 -29.80 7.09 -11.77
CA GLU A 471 -29.92 5.80 -12.47
C GLU A 471 -28.92 5.69 -13.63
N ASN A 472 -28.76 6.75 -14.43
CA ASN A 472 -27.74 6.80 -15.49
C ASN A 472 -26.33 6.60 -14.92
N ALA A 473 -26.01 7.20 -13.76
CA ALA A 473 -24.73 7.02 -13.09
C ALA A 473 -24.55 5.60 -12.50
N LYS A 474 -25.62 4.91 -12.12
CA LYS A 474 -25.56 3.49 -11.69
C LYS A 474 -25.22 2.56 -12.85
N GLU A 475 -25.65 2.90 -14.07
CA GLU A 475 -25.41 2.12 -15.28
C GLU A 475 -24.08 2.48 -16.00
N GLU A 476 -23.49 3.65 -15.69
CA GLU A 476 -22.22 4.09 -16.25
C GLU A 476 -21.08 3.11 -15.94
N GLU A 477 -20.46 2.56 -16.98
CA GLU A 477 -19.30 1.68 -16.86
C GLU A 477 -18.04 2.51 -16.52
N LEU A 478 -17.52 2.34 -15.30
CA LEU A 478 -16.29 2.99 -14.85
C LEU A 478 -15.06 2.40 -15.55
N LYS A 479 -14.36 3.25 -16.30
CA LYS A 479 -13.11 2.89 -16.99
C LYS A 479 -11.92 3.32 -16.14
N PHE A 480 -11.31 2.36 -15.46
CA PHE A 480 -10.12 2.60 -14.66
C PHE A 480 -8.86 2.58 -15.50
N VAL A 481 -7.94 3.48 -15.18
CA VAL A 481 -6.60 3.52 -15.76
C VAL A 481 -5.67 2.68 -14.89
N PHE A 482 -4.94 1.78 -15.54
CA PHE A 482 -3.95 0.91 -14.91
C PHE A 482 -2.57 1.24 -15.46
N ASP A 483 -2.17 2.49 -15.26
CA ASP A 483 -0.83 2.92 -15.59
C ASP A 483 -0.04 3.01 -14.26
N PRO A 484 1.04 2.24 -14.07
CA PRO A 484 1.89 2.34 -12.87
C PRO A 484 2.61 3.69 -12.69
N GLY A 485 2.29 4.69 -13.51
CA GLY A 485 2.92 6.00 -13.52
C GLY A 485 4.08 5.96 -14.51
N GLU A 486 3.75 6.02 -15.81
CA GLU A 486 4.75 6.14 -16.86
C GLU A 486 5.60 7.40 -16.63
N ILE A 487 6.92 7.23 -16.64
CA ILE A 487 7.86 8.35 -16.60
C ILE A 487 8.13 8.74 -18.04
N TYR A 488 7.57 9.85 -18.48
CA TYR A 488 7.89 10.38 -19.81
C TYR A 488 9.30 10.97 -19.81
N ALA A 489 10.06 10.68 -20.88
CA ALA A 489 11.43 11.15 -21.05
C ALA A 489 12.33 10.92 -19.80
N PRO A 490 12.46 9.67 -19.29
CA PRO A 490 13.03 9.41 -17.97
C PRO A 490 14.47 9.91 -17.81
N HIS A 491 15.30 9.77 -18.85
CA HIS A 491 16.68 10.31 -18.84
C HIS A 491 16.72 11.82 -18.61
N PHE A 492 15.79 12.56 -19.22
CA PHE A 492 15.67 14.01 -19.05
C PHE A 492 15.11 14.36 -17.67
N VAL A 493 14.07 13.66 -17.21
CA VAL A 493 13.48 13.86 -15.88
C VAL A 493 14.52 13.69 -14.77
N PHE A 494 15.32 12.63 -14.83
CA PHE A 494 16.38 12.40 -13.84
C PHE A 494 17.56 13.36 -13.99
N TYR A 495 17.86 13.85 -15.20
CA TYR A 495 18.81 14.95 -15.42
C TYR A 495 18.33 16.25 -14.73
N VAL A 496 17.06 16.62 -14.92
CA VAL A 496 16.47 17.80 -14.27
C VAL A 496 16.44 17.62 -12.75
N GLN A 497 16.14 16.41 -12.26
CA GLN A 497 16.19 16.11 -10.83
C GLN A 497 17.58 16.36 -10.24
N ASP A 498 18.63 15.83 -10.87
CA ASP A 498 20.02 16.03 -10.44
C ASP A 498 20.42 17.52 -10.50
N TYR A 499 20.03 18.22 -11.56
CA TYR A 499 20.24 19.66 -11.69
C TYR A 499 19.59 20.45 -10.54
N LEU A 500 18.33 20.16 -10.21
CA LEU A 500 17.61 20.84 -9.14
C LEU A 500 18.19 20.51 -7.76
N ASN A 501 18.61 19.27 -7.52
CA ASN A 501 19.27 18.88 -6.28
C ASN A 501 20.54 19.72 -6.06
N LYS A 502 21.39 19.84 -7.09
CA LYS A 502 22.62 20.64 -7.03
C LYS A 502 22.31 22.13 -6.82
N LYS A 503 21.38 22.68 -7.61
CA LYS A 503 21.01 24.09 -7.54
C LYS A 503 20.43 24.48 -6.18
N PHE A 504 19.52 23.67 -5.63
CA PHE A 504 18.97 23.96 -4.31
C PHE A 504 20.00 23.82 -3.20
N ALA A 505 20.92 22.86 -3.29
CA ALA A 505 22.03 22.74 -2.35
C ALA A 505 22.96 23.97 -2.40
N GLU A 506 23.31 24.45 -3.60
CA GLU A 506 24.11 25.67 -3.80
C GLU A 506 23.42 26.93 -3.25
N GLU A 507 22.09 27.00 -3.38
CA GLU A 507 21.29 28.12 -2.87
C GLU A 507 20.91 27.99 -1.37
N GLY A 508 21.32 26.91 -0.70
CA GLY A 508 20.98 26.65 0.70
C GLY A 508 19.47 26.44 0.96
N LYS A 509 18.74 25.96 -0.04
CA LYS A 509 17.30 25.69 0.01
C LYS A 509 17.00 24.26 0.42
N ASP A 510 15.77 24.00 0.87
CA ASP A 510 15.33 22.68 1.31
C ASP A 510 15.36 21.67 0.14
N GLU A 511 16.10 20.58 0.33
CA GLU A 511 16.19 19.45 -0.60
C GLU A 511 14.87 18.65 -0.69
N ASN A 512 13.92 18.85 0.23
CA ASN A 512 12.59 18.25 0.20
C ASN A 512 11.62 18.94 -0.78
N TYR A 513 12.13 19.60 -1.82
CA TYR A 513 11.30 20.22 -2.85
C TYR A 513 10.33 19.22 -3.50
N PHE A 514 10.62 17.91 -3.47
CA PHE A 514 9.71 16.84 -3.89
C PHE A 514 8.39 16.75 -3.12
N GLN A 515 8.29 17.36 -1.93
CA GLN A 515 7.09 17.40 -1.10
C GLN A 515 6.51 18.82 -0.94
N SER A 516 7.02 19.77 -1.73
CA SER A 516 6.70 21.19 -1.60
C SER A 516 5.60 21.66 -2.57
N GLY A 517 5.06 20.78 -3.42
CA GLY A 517 3.99 21.13 -4.36
C GLY A 517 4.45 22.03 -5.51
N LEU A 518 5.73 21.96 -5.89
CA LEU A 518 6.25 22.79 -6.98
C LEU A 518 5.72 22.31 -8.33
N LYS A 519 5.53 23.26 -9.26
CA LYS A 519 5.32 22.99 -10.68
C LYS A 519 6.57 23.41 -11.44
N ILE A 520 7.29 22.43 -11.99
CA ILE A 520 8.56 22.63 -12.71
C ILE A 520 8.27 22.56 -14.20
N THR A 521 8.32 23.68 -14.90
CA THR A 521 8.26 23.70 -16.37
C THR A 521 9.66 23.61 -16.94
N THR A 522 9.86 22.71 -17.91
CA THR A 522 11.16 22.46 -18.56
C THR A 522 11.16 22.91 -20.01
N SER A 523 12.33 22.83 -20.65
CA SER A 523 12.49 23.11 -22.08
C SER A 523 12.13 21.92 -22.99
N LEU A 524 11.89 20.75 -22.42
CA LEU A 524 11.60 19.54 -23.19
C LEU A 524 10.35 19.73 -24.05
N ASP A 525 10.42 19.32 -25.30
CA ASP A 525 9.25 19.12 -26.15
C ASP A 525 8.95 17.62 -26.19
N LEU A 526 7.86 17.21 -25.53
CA LEU A 526 7.54 15.78 -25.41
C LEU A 526 7.20 15.16 -26.77
N ASP A 527 6.54 15.90 -27.66
CA ASP A 527 6.17 15.37 -28.97
C ASP A 527 7.41 15.14 -29.86
N LEU A 528 8.43 16.00 -29.75
CA LEU A 528 9.72 15.79 -30.39
C LEU A 528 10.49 14.63 -29.76
N GLN A 529 10.50 14.54 -28.43
CA GLN A 529 11.13 13.45 -27.70
C GLN A 529 10.58 12.09 -28.15
N ASP A 530 9.25 11.95 -28.27
CA ASP A 530 8.60 10.71 -28.67
C ASP A 530 8.95 10.33 -30.12
N LYS A 531 9.03 11.30 -31.04
CA LYS A 531 9.50 11.07 -32.41
C LYS A 531 10.94 10.57 -32.45
N ILE A 532 11.83 11.17 -31.65
CA ILE A 532 13.23 10.74 -31.54
C ILE A 532 13.31 9.33 -30.97
N GLN A 533 12.55 9.04 -29.90
CA GLN A 533 12.48 7.71 -29.29
C GLN A 533 12.04 6.66 -30.30
N ALA A 534 10.97 6.93 -31.07
CA ALA A 534 10.47 6.00 -32.08
C ALA A 534 11.51 5.72 -33.19
N GLU A 535 12.17 6.75 -33.72
CA GLU A 535 13.18 6.58 -34.77
C GLU A 535 14.43 5.85 -34.26
N VAL A 536 14.84 6.12 -33.02
CA VAL A 536 15.96 5.42 -32.38
C VAL A 536 15.60 3.95 -32.16
N THR A 537 14.43 3.64 -31.59
CA THR A 537 13.99 2.26 -31.37
C THR A 537 13.96 1.48 -32.69
N LYS A 538 13.40 2.07 -33.74
CA LYS A 538 13.40 1.49 -35.09
C LYS A 538 14.82 1.25 -35.61
N SER A 539 15.70 2.25 -35.53
CA SER A 539 17.09 2.13 -35.97
C SER A 539 17.84 1.01 -35.23
N ILE A 540 17.65 0.89 -33.92
CA ILE A 540 18.24 -0.22 -33.15
C ILE A 540 17.71 -1.56 -33.65
N THR A 541 16.40 -1.70 -33.86
CA THR A 541 15.84 -2.93 -34.43
C THR A 541 16.43 -3.28 -35.79
N ASP A 542 16.54 -2.30 -36.70
CA ASP A 542 17.02 -2.50 -38.06
C ASP A 542 18.52 -2.86 -38.13
N TYR A 543 19.32 -2.33 -37.20
CA TYR A 543 20.79 -2.47 -37.23
C TYR A 543 21.37 -3.45 -36.21
N LYS A 544 20.57 -3.95 -35.26
CA LYS A 544 21.04 -4.85 -34.20
C LYS A 544 21.74 -6.09 -34.75
N GLU A 545 21.10 -6.87 -35.61
CA GLU A 545 21.69 -8.11 -36.14
C GLU A 545 22.87 -7.85 -37.09
N LYS A 546 22.80 -6.76 -37.86
CA LYS A 546 23.78 -6.48 -38.92
C LYS A 546 25.08 -5.88 -38.39
N TYR A 547 24.97 -5.01 -37.39
CA TYR A 547 26.08 -4.18 -36.90
C TYR A 547 26.30 -4.28 -35.40
N ASN A 548 25.55 -5.16 -34.71
CA ASN A 548 25.60 -5.33 -33.26
C ASN A 548 25.34 -4.02 -32.49
N VAL A 549 24.42 -3.19 -33.01
CA VAL A 549 24.01 -1.94 -32.35
C VAL A 549 22.89 -2.26 -31.36
N ASN A 550 23.11 -1.99 -30.09
CA ASN A 550 22.20 -2.34 -29.00
C ASN A 550 21.65 -1.11 -28.25
N ASN A 551 22.22 0.07 -28.47
CA ASN A 551 21.86 1.28 -27.76
C ASN A 551 22.18 2.55 -28.57
N ALA A 552 21.55 3.67 -28.19
CA ALA A 552 21.82 4.99 -28.77
C ALA A 552 21.51 6.09 -27.75
N ALA A 553 22.15 7.25 -27.92
CA ALA A 553 21.86 8.45 -27.16
C ALA A 553 21.73 9.65 -28.09
N VAL A 554 20.82 10.56 -27.76
CA VAL A 554 20.50 11.76 -28.54
C VAL A 554 20.32 12.93 -27.59
N VAL A 555 20.92 14.07 -27.91
CA VAL A 555 20.61 15.36 -27.30
C VAL A 555 20.26 16.31 -28.42
N ALA A 556 19.06 16.88 -28.39
CA ALA A 556 18.65 17.94 -29.30
C ALA A 556 18.67 19.27 -28.56
N ILE A 557 19.31 20.27 -29.16
CA ILE A 557 19.49 21.61 -28.60
C ILE A 557 18.94 22.61 -29.59
N ASP A 558 18.14 23.57 -29.12
CA ASP A 558 17.76 24.73 -29.93
C ASP A 558 18.98 25.66 -30.09
N PRO A 559 19.48 25.91 -31.32
CA PRO A 559 20.68 26.71 -31.52
C PRO A 559 20.51 28.20 -31.18
N ASN A 560 19.29 28.69 -31.02
CA ASN A 560 19.01 30.09 -30.69
C ASN A 560 18.92 30.32 -29.19
N THR A 561 18.39 29.35 -28.44
CA THR A 561 18.19 29.45 -26.98
C THR A 561 19.17 28.63 -26.16
N PHE A 562 19.88 27.69 -26.81
CA PHE A 562 20.74 26.67 -26.19
C PHE A 562 20.01 25.74 -25.21
N GLU A 563 18.69 25.72 -25.27
CA GLU A 563 17.87 24.83 -24.46
C GLU A 563 17.96 23.38 -24.97
N ILE A 564 18.02 22.43 -24.04
CA ILE A 564 17.84 21.01 -24.36
C ILE A 564 16.36 20.77 -24.58
N ILE A 565 15.97 20.49 -25.82
CA ILE A 565 14.57 20.28 -26.23
C ILE A 565 14.20 18.81 -26.31
N ALA A 566 15.19 17.92 -26.40
CA ALA A 566 15.03 16.47 -26.26
C ALA A 566 16.32 15.85 -25.71
N MET A 567 16.18 14.84 -24.85
CA MET A 567 17.31 14.06 -24.33
C MET A 567 16.91 12.59 -24.20
N LEU A 568 17.63 11.74 -24.93
CA LEU A 568 17.50 10.30 -24.87
C LEU A 568 18.86 9.71 -24.48
N GLY A 569 18.93 9.06 -23.32
CA GLY A 569 20.16 8.46 -22.82
C GLY A 569 20.37 6.99 -23.22
N SER A 570 19.31 6.32 -23.64
CA SER A 570 19.33 4.94 -24.12
C SER A 570 18.14 4.68 -25.05
N ALA A 571 18.22 3.65 -25.89
CA ALA A 571 17.15 3.31 -26.83
C ALA A 571 15.88 2.74 -26.17
N ASN A 572 16.01 2.17 -24.97
CA ASN A 572 14.88 1.70 -24.17
C ASN A 572 15.24 1.81 -22.69
N TYR A 573 14.58 2.71 -21.96
CA TYR A 573 14.87 2.95 -20.55
C TYR A 573 14.60 1.73 -19.65
N ASN A 574 13.58 0.92 -20.01
CA ASN A 574 13.15 -0.24 -19.26
C ASN A 574 13.94 -1.52 -19.62
N GLU A 575 14.95 -1.42 -20.48
CA GLU A 575 15.83 -2.53 -20.84
C GLU A 575 16.74 -2.90 -19.64
N GLU A 576 16.58 -4.12 -19.14
CA GLU A 576 17.31 -4.62 -17.98
C GLU A 576 18.65 -5.28 -18.34
N SER A 577 18.88 -5.65 -19.60
CA SER A 577 20.14 -6.24 -20.01
C SER A 577 21.31 -5.27 -19.87
N LEU A 578 22.47 -5.79 -19.48
CA LEU A 578 23.71 -5.01 -19.42
C LEU A 578 24.13 -4.47 -20.80
N GLU A 579 23.77 -5.18 -21.87
CA GLU A 579 24.06 -4.75 -23.25
C GLU A 579 23.22 -3.55 -23.68
N GLY A 580 21.93 -3.54 -23.34
CA GLY A 580 21.07 -2.39 -23.63
C GLY A 580 21.26 -1.21 -22.67
N ALA A 581 21.74 -1.49 -21.44
CA ALA A 581 22.08 -0.48 -20.43
C ALA A 581 20.98 0.60 -20.26
N GLY A 582 19.71 0.17 -20.20
CA GLY A 582 18.56 1.05 -20.36
C GLY A 582 18.51 2.24 -19.40
N LYS A 583 18.91 2.01 -18.14
CA LYS A 583 18.92 3.05 -17.09
C LYS A 583 20.15 3.96 -17.13
N VAL A 584 21.15 3.67 -17.97
CA VAL A 584 22.35 4.50 -18.12
C VAL A 584 22.04 5.65 -19.05
N ASN A 585 22.18 6.88 -18.56
CA ASN A 585 22.08 8.06 -19.41
C ASN A 585 23.39 8.25 -20.20
N SER A 586 23.49 7.62 -21.36
CA SER A 586 24.69 7.71 -22.21
C SER A 586 24.89 9.11 -22.81
N ALA A 587 23.87 9.98 -22.79
CA ALA A 587 24.00 11.38 -23.21
C ALA A 587 24.87 12.21 -22.25
N LEU A 588 25.03 11.76 -20.99
CA LEU A 588 25.89 12.38 -19.98
C LEU A 588 27.21 11.62 -19.77
N SER A 589 27.40 10.50 -20.46
CA SER A 589 28.54 9.62 -20.25
C SER A 589 29.72 10.03 -21.14
N TYR A 590 30.92 10.08 -20.57
CA TYR A 590 32.13 10.33 -21.34
C TYR A 590 32.40 9.17 -22.32
N ARG A 591 32.64 9.52 -23.59
CA ARG A 591 33.02 8.61 -24.67
C ARG A 591 34.11 9.26 -25.49
N GLN A 592 34.94 8.45 -26.13
CA GLN A 592 35.91 8.96 -27.10
C GLN A 592 35.15 9.59 -28.29
N PRO A 593 35.41 10.86 -28.64
CA PRO A 593 34.67 11.57 -29.68
C PRO A 593 35.00 11.10 -31.11
N ALA A 594 36.08 10.33 -31.28
CA ALA A 594 36.63 9.95 -32.58
C ALA A 594 36.76 11.17 -33.51
N SER A 595 36.43 11.03 -34.79
CA SER A 595 36.54 12.10 -35.79
C SER A 595 35.73 13.37 -35.50
N THR A 596 34.75 13.35 -34.58
CA THR A 596 33.98 14.55 -34.20
C THR A 596 34.82 15.59 -33.46
N VAL A 597 36.05 15.27 -33.05
CA VAL A 597 37.00 16.22 -32.48
C VAL A 597 37.72 17.08 -33.52
N LYS A 598 37.86 16.59 -34.76
CA LYS A 598 38.61 17.25 -35.84
C LYS A 598 38.15 18.69 -36.13
N PRO A 599 36.84 19.03 -36.13
CA PRO A 599 36.39 20.40 -36.32
C PRO A 599 37.05 21.40 -35.36
N TYR A 600 37.33 21.02 -34.11
CA TYR A 600 37.97 21.91 -33.13
C TYR A 600 39.43 22.21 -33.48
N THR A 601 40.14 21.24 -34.07
CA THR A 601 41.50 21.45 -34.58
C THR A 601 41.52 22.48 -35.71
N TYR A 602 40.63 22.34 -36.70
CA TYR A 602 40.54 23.31 -37.79
C TYR A 602 40.02 24.67 -37.33
N LEU A 603 39.07 24.70 -36.38
CA LEU A 603 38.59 25.93 -35.76
C LEU A 603 39.73 26.68 -35.06
N THR A 604 40.61 25.96 -34.37
CA THR A 604 41.79 26.55 -33.73
C THR A 604 42.70 27.23 -34.76
N ALA A 605 42.92 26.59 -35.92
CA ALA A 605 43.68 27.20 -37.02
C ALA A 605 42.99 28.48 -37.53
N VAL A 606 41.67 28.44 -37.73
CA VAL A 606 40.90 29.63 -38.15
C VAL A 606 41.02 30.76 -37.13
N ARG A 607 40.96 30.46 -35.83
CA ARG A 607 41.14 31.45 -34.74
C ARG A 607 42.54 32.07 -34.72
N GLN A 608 43.55 31.35 -35.19
CA GLN A 608 44.93 31.85 -35.34
C GLN A 608 45.15 32.64 -36.64
N GLY A 609 44.12 32.80 -37.48
CA GLY A 609 44.19 33.60 -38.71
C GLY A 609 44.39 32.78 -39.99
N TYR A 610 44.42 31.44 -39.91
CA TYR A 610 44.47 30.60 -41.12
C TYR A 610 43.10 30.57 -41.81
N GLY A 611 43.07 30.77 -43.13
CA GLY A 611 41.88 30.45 -43.94
C GLY A 611 41.82 28.95 -44.27
N MET A 612 40.63 28.37 -44.42
CA MET A 612 40.43 26.92 -44.67
C MET A 612 41.05 26.36 -45.99
N ASN A 613 41.73 27.19 -46.77
CA ASN A 613 42.45 26.77 -47.99
C ASN A 613 43.93 26.46 -47.72
N PHE A 614 44.42 26.54 -46.48
CA PHE A 614 45.81 26.19 -46.18
C PHE A 614 46.11 24.71 -46.51
N PRO A 615 47.37 24.37 -46.88
CA PRO A 615 47.77 22.99 -47.17
C PRO A 615 47.65 22.09 -45.93
N ALA A 616 46.93 20.98 -46.05
CA ALA A 616 46.81 19.94 -45.04
C ALA A 616 47.00 18.57 -45.72
N PRO A 617 48.25 18.19 -46.05
CA PRO A 617 48.54 17.07 -46.94
C PRO A 617 48.18 15.71 -46.34
N ASP A 618 47.64 14.82 -47.19
CA ASP A 618 47.34 13.43 -46.85
C ASP A 618 48.35 12.49 -47.53
N ILE A 619 49.54 12.41 -46.95
CA ILE A 619 50.69 11.70 -47.54
C ILE A 619 51.24 10.63 -46.60
N GLU A 620 51.76 9.55 -47.19
CA GLU A 620 52.32 8.41 -46.46
C GLU A 620 53.46 8.80 -45.50
N ALA A 621 54.29 9.76 -45.90
CA ALA A 621 55.38 10.24 -45.06
C ALA A 621 54.88 10.76 -43.70
N LEU A 622 53.78 11.54 -43.70
CA LEU A 622 53.17 12.04 -42.46
C LEU A 622 52.44 10.94 -41.70
N GLY A 623 51.76 10.02 -42.40
CA GLY A 623 51.16 8.84 -41.77
C GLY A 623 52.17 8.03 -40.96
N LYS A 624 53.38 7.82 -41.52
CA LYS A 624 54.49 7.14 -40.83
C LYS A 624 55.02 7.94 -39.63
N VAL A 625 55.16 9.25 -39.75
CA VAL A 625 55.60 10.12 -38.64
C VAL A 625 54.62 10.06 -37.47
N TYR A 626 53.32 10.10 -37.76
CA TYR A 626 52.28 10.07 -36.75
C TYR A 626 51.91 8.67 -36.27
N GLY A 627 52.39 7.61 -36.95
CA GLY A 627 51.97 6.25 -36.67
C GLY A 627 50.46 6.03 -36.87
N THR A 628 49.84 6.77 -37.80
CA THR A 628 48.39 6.73 -38.06
C THR A 628 48.10 6.37 -39.52
N VAL A 629 46.89 5.88 -39.76
CA VAL A 629 46.36 5.58 -41.09
C VAL A 629 44.96 6.18 -41.25
N ASN A 630 44.56 6.44 -42.49
CA ASN A 630 43.18 6.80 -42.78
C ASN A 630 42.28 5.58 -42.73
N ALA A 631 40.97 5.79 -42.54
CA ALA A 631 39.98 4.72 -42.45
C ALA A 631 39.93 3.79 -43.68
N ASP A 632 40.30 4.29 -44.86
CA ASP A 632 40.39 3.52 -46.11
C ASP A 632 41.79 2.97 -46.42
N PHE A 633 42.77 3.23 -45.55
CA PHE A 633 44.19 2.88 -45.73
C PHE A 633 44.86 3.49 -46.96
N LEU A 634 44.24 4.49 -47.59
CA LEU A 634 44.78 5.18 -48.77
C LEU A 634 45.34 6.56 -48.41
N TYR A 635 46.08 7.14 -49.34
CA TYR A 635 46.60 8.50 -49.29
C TYR A 635 46.14 9.27 -50.52
N GLU A 636 45.57 10.46 -50.32
CA GLU A 636 45.07 11.30 -51.42
C GLU A 636 46.07 12.37 -51.89
N GLY A 637 47.24 12.46 -51.27
CA GLY A 637 48.26 13.42 -51.63
C GLY A 637 47.96 14.83 -51.11
N PRO A 638 48.49 15.87 -51.78
CA PRO A 638 48.26 17.25 -51.38
C PRO A 638 46.77 17.62 -51.38
N MET A 639 46.28 18.17 -50.27
CA MET A 639 44.92 18.69 -50.16
C MET A 639 44.85 19.91 -49.25
N THR A 640 43.72 20.61 -49.29
CA THR A 640 43.42 21.74 -48.41
C THR A 640 42.76 21.26 -47.12
N ALA A 641 42.87 22.05 -46.06
CA ALA A 641 42.15 21.82 -44.80
C ALA A 641 40.63 21.68 -44.99
N ARG A 642 40.04 22.46 -45.90
CA ARG A 642 38.62 22.33 -46.29
C ARG A 642 38.30 20.94 -46.82
N LYS A 643 39.10 20.43 -47.77
CA LYS A 643 38.88 19.08 -48.33
C LYS A 643 39.12 18.00 -47.27
N ALA A 644 40.16 18.17 -46.45
CA ALA A 644 40.50 17.26 -45.37
C ALA A 644 39.36 17.11 -44.35
N LEU A 645 38.75 18.22 -43.92
CA LEU A 645 37.63 18.21 -42.98
C LEU A 645 36.39 17.55 -43.60
N VAL A 646 36.02 17.89 -44.84
CA VAL A 646 34.88 17.27 -45.55
C VAL A 646 35.04 15.76 -45.67
N ARG A 647 36.27 15.29 -45.93
CA ARG A 647 36.56 13.85 -46.09
C ARG A 647 36.95 13.15 -44.78
N SER A 648 36.93 13.86 -43.66
CA SER A 648 37.34 13.37 -42.34
C SER A 648 38.68 12.61 -42.35
N ARG A 649 39.69 13.13 -43.04
CA ARG A 649 41.01 12.45 -43.12
C ARG A 649 41.77 12.56 -41.78
N ASN A 650 42.42 11.48 -41.36
CA ASN A 650 43.12 11.39 -40.06
C ASN A 650 44.44 12.15 -40.10
N ILE A 651 45.25 11.91 -41.13
CA ILE A 651 46.61 12.46 -41.24
C ILE A 651 46.60 14.00 -41.35
N PRO A 652 45.79 14.62 -42.24
CA PRO A 652 45.65 16.08 -42.27
C PRO A 652 45.16 16.70 -40.96
N ALA A 653 44.34 15.99 -40.18
CA ALA A 653 43.83 16.49 -38.91
C ALA A 653 44.93 16.50 -37.84
N LEU A 654 45.77 15.46 -37.77
CA LEU A 654 46.96 15.47 -36.90
C LEU A 654 47.98 16.53 -37.33
N TYR A 655 48.24 16.65 -38.63
CA TYR A 655 49.09 17.72 -39.16
C TYR A 655 48.60 19.11 -38.72
N THR A 656 47.27 19.34 -38.81
CA THR A 656 46.69 20.61 -38.37
C THR A 656 46.77 20.77 -36.85
N PHE A 657 46.62 19.71 -36.07
CA PHE A 657 46.75 19.74 -34.61
C PHE A 657 48.17 20.15 -34.18
N GLU A 658 49.19 19.59 -34.82
CA GLU A 658 50.57 20.02 -34.58
C GLU A 658 50.82 21.46 -35.01
N LEU A 659 50.27 21.86 -36.16
CA LEU A 659 50.39 23.23 -36.67
C LEU A 659 49.86 24.27 -35.69
N VAL A 660 48.70 24.02 -35.07
CA VAL A 660 48.05 24.98 -34.17
C VAL A 660 48.60 24.94 -32.74
N GLY A 661 49.23 23.81 -32.37
CA GLY A 661 49.76 23.57 -31.04
C GLY A 661 48.69 23.18 -30.02
N GLN A 662 49.05 22.26 -29.13
CA GLN A 662 48.17 21.67 -28.12
C GLN A 662 47.51 22.71 -27.21
N ASP A 663 48.27 23.70 -26.72
CA ASP A 663 47.75 24.68 -25.76
C ASP A 663 46.63 25.54 -26.37
N ASN A 664 46.77 25.93 -27.64
CA ASN A 664 45.75 26.69 -28.35
C ASN A 664 44.51 25.86 -28.67
N PHE A 665 44.70 24.57 -28.94
CA PHE A 665 43.60 23.63 -29.11
C PHE A 665 42.81 23.50 -27.80
N LEU A 666 43.50 23.26 -26.67
CA LEU A 666 42.88 23.12 -25.35
C LEU A 666 42.18 24.42 -24.90
N ASP A 667 42.77 25.59 -25.17
CA ASP A 667 42.11 26.89 -24.95
C ASP A 667 40.83 27.01 -25.78
N THR A 668 40.87 26.62 -27.06
CA THR A 668 39.71 26.66 -27.95
C THR A 668 38.60 25.72 -27.48
N THR A 669 38.92 24.48 -27.10
CA THR A 669 37.92 23.51 -26.63
C THR A 669 37.36 23.88 -25.25
N THR A 670 38.19 24.41 -24.35
CA THR A 670 37.74 24.89 -23.02
C THR A 670 36.77 26.06 -23.16
N LYS A 671 37.05 27.01 -24.07
CA LYS A 671 36.12 28.13 -24.37
C LYS A 671 34.78 27.68 -24.95
N LEU A 672 34.71 26.46 -25.50
CA LEU A 672 33.49 25.83 -26.00
C LEU A 672 32.83 24.91 -24.94
N GLY A 673 33.34 24.88 -23.71
CA GLY A 673 32.82 24.05 -22.62
C GLY A 673 33.30 22.60 -22.62
N ILE A 674 34.30 22.25 -23.45
CA ILE A 674 34.89 20.90 -23.50
C ILE A 674 36.16 20.88 -22.65
N GLU A 675 35.98 20.67 -21.35
CA GLU A 675 37.07 20.71 -20.36
C GLU A 675 37.74 19.34 -20.15
N SER A 676 37.08 18.26 -20.55
CA SER A 676 37.55 16.88 -20.32
C SER A 676 38.90 16.57 -20.99
N PHE A 677 39.28 17.33 -22.02
CA PHE A 677 40.57 17.19 -22.70
C PHE A 677 41.76 17.73 -21.90
N ASN A 678 41.52 18.53 -20.85
CA ASN A 678 42.58 19.11 -20.01
C ASN A 678 43.27 18.06 -19.11
N GLU A 679 42.64 16.91 -18.92
CA GLU A 679 43.25 15.80 -18.18
C GLU A 679 44.20 15.01 -19.09
N ARG A 680 45.49 14.90 -18.72
CA ARG A 680 46.54 14.25 -19.54
C ARG A 680 46.18 12.85 -20.06
N LYS A 681 45.39 12.07 -19.30
CA LYS A 681 44.93 10.73 -19.72
C LYS A 681 43.99 10.76 -20.94
N HIS A 682 43.21 11.83 -21.11
CA HIS A 682 42.22 11.97 -22.18
C HIS A 682 42.79 12.64 -23.43
N LEU A 683 43.93 13.32 -23.30
CA LEU A 683 44.67 13.88 -24.42
C LEU A 683 45.34 12.79 -25.29
N GLY A 684 45.82 11.69 -24.68
CA GLY A 684 46.37 10.55 -25.43
C GLY A 684 45.33 9.82 -26.29
N GLU A 685 44.07 9.80 -25.84
CA GLU A 685 42.91 9.24 -26.56
C GLU A 685 42.41 10.16 -27.71
N LEU A 686 42.87 11.41 -27.71
CA LEU A 686 42.60 12.42 -28.73
C LEU A 686 43.54 12.27 -29.94
N LEU A 687 44.71 11.66 -29.71
CA LEU A 687 45.74 11.37 -30.72
C LEU A 687 45.48 10.05 -31.47
N THR A 688 44.48 9.26 -31.07
CA THR A 688 44.04 8.04 -31.74
C THR A 688 42.88 8.28 -32.74
N LEU A 689 42.91 9.43 -33.43
CA LEU A 689 41.93 9.89 -34.44
C LEU A 689 41.48 8.82 -35.44
#